data_AF-A0A8J1VLQ5-F1
#
_entry.id   AF-A0A8J1VLQ5-F1
#
_cell.length_a   1.000
_cell.length_b   1.000
_cell.length_c   1.000
_cell.angle_alpha   90.00
_cell.angle_beta   90.00
_cell.angle_gamma   90.00
#
_symmetry.space_group_name_H-M   'P 1'
#
loop_
_entity.id
_entity.type
_entity.pdbx_description
1 polymer ?
#
loop_
_entity_poly.entity_id
_entity_poly.type
_entity_poly.pdbx_seq_one_letter_code
_entity_poly.pdbx_strand_id
1 'polypeptide(L)'
;MLRITTIVTVLTLVIPVLSTPTAGTTYSISPKSYPNLCIAPSNDAEGSSLVVATCDDASSEIAWLYDGLGLSNSAYEMCIDVTGGDDWSGNLAQVWSCYKGNHNQMFVINEEMIEWNGKNMCLDLTDGKGQTGTKIQIWSCGSSNPNQQWIFTETSLIDGCDSTSESATPATAVSTVATLNMTTSSTASFTATPTESALPYCDEQDENASVSATAAVTPSACVVANMSTTVSITKSSTTSAFNAISSNSASSSLGGELFAGATSSSSRVKRPNHKTVSSYSSAASATSGSVTTSLTVSNTNAEATASSTTSGSAAEATASATSTKTNTTATSTSSSDYLQVSGTSVVDSSGKTMTLRGTNLGGWLVMEDWMCGITDESGNSDRFSQTTLESRFGVDQTHALFNTWYDNWLVSSDWDNIAALGFNVVRLPFGYRNLQWANGSWITDSSGNVDFTRLDWAVAQAKSRGIYVVPVFHIWEGQEAEYATISEDSSDGQSQRDAAGKIWEKVATHFLGESTIAAYDAINEPTGSANDNLQQDLYKAIRSVDAERIIVMESISTDPSTYGWTNVIYSMHEYLMMGSDLSYNQQQWQADSGAASDISQWRGYNIPVYIAEFMADGTTLDWMLSQMNNANLWWSGWTYKTVNMGRWGLYNTGSISVDVSSDSYSSIQSTWSNLGALTEQPVASQYKSAANLRKRSVSVGSPRAGATKRFTGGHKGRSRRALVHGGSRF
;
A
#
# COMPACT_ATOMS: atom_id res chain seq x y z
N MET A 1 45.35 65.84 -12.59
CA MET A 1 43.88 65.73 -12.64
C MET A 1 43.52 64.79 -13.76
N LEU A 2 42.72 63.75 -13.49
CA LEU A 2 41.89 62.93 -14.40
C LEU A 2 41.38 61.76 -13.52
N ARG A 3 40.37 61.97 -12.68
CA ARG A 3 38.96 61.58 -12.93
C ARG A 3 38.83 60.20 -13.59
N ILE A 4 38.78 59.17 -12.73
CA ILE A 4 38.20 57.87 -13.03
C ILE A 4 36.69 58.06 -13.20
N THR A 5 36.12 57.61 -14.31
CA THR A 5 34.68 57.60 -14.56
C THR A 5 34.17 56.17 -14.47
N THR A 6 33.65 55.79 -13.30
CA THR A 6 32.97 54.51 -13.11
C THR A 6 31.67 54.51 -13.90
N ILE A 7 31.58 53.74 -14.97
CA ILE A 7 30.30 53.43 -15.60
C ILE A 7 29.62 52.37 -14.75
N VAL A 8 28.61 52.79 -14.00
CA VAL A 8 27.74 51.89 -13.25
C VAL A 8 26.88 51.14 -14.26
N THR A 9 27.17 49.85 -14.45
CA THR A 9 26.22 48.95 -15.11
C THR A 9 25.01 48.84 -14.19
N VAL A 10 23.91 49.49 -14.56
CA VAL A 10 22.63 49.29 -13.87
C VAL A 10 22.17 47.89 -14.20
N LEU A 11 22.56 46.93 -13.35
CA LEU A 11 21.90 45.64 -13.27
C LEU A 11 20.49 45.94 -12.76
N THR A 12 19.54 46.05 -13.69
CA THR A 12 18.13 46.02 -13.33
C THR A 12 17.90 44.69 -12.63
N LEU A 13 17.68 44.72 -11.31
CA LEU A 13 17.04 43.61 -10.64
C LEU A 13 15.75 43.36 -11.42
N VAL A 14 15.72 42.25 -12.15
CA VAL A 14 14.46 41.63 -12.49
C VAL A 14 13.94 41.16 -11.14
N ILE A 15 13.10 41.98 -10.50
CA ILE A 15 12.28 41.51 -9.39
C ILE A 15 11.55 40.30 -9.98
N PRO A 16 11.77 39.07 -9.48
CA PRO A 16 11.01 37.94 -9.96
C PRO A 16 9.54 38.29 -9.76
N VAL A 17 8.75 38.16 -10.83
CA VAL A 17 7.29 38.21 -10.67
C VAL A 17 6.98 37.16 -9.62
N LEU A 18 6.46 37.59 -8.48
CA LEU A 18 6.28 36.74 -7.30
C LEU A 18 5.40 35.56 -7.69
N SER A 19 6.06 34.42 -7.93
CA SER A 19 5.40 33.14 -7.98
C SER A 19 4.81 32.90 -6.61
N THR A 20 3.50 32.66 -6.56
CA THR A 20 2.84 32.17 -5.34
C THR A 20 3.64 30.99 -4.78
N PRO A 21 3.87 30.92 -3.47
CA PRO A 21 4.61 29.82 -2.85
C PRO A 21 4.08 28.46 -3.31
N THR A 22 5.01 27.59 -3.67
CA THR A 22 4.75 26.30 -4.29
C THR A 22 4.63 25.23 -3.21
N ALA A 23 3.62 24.37 -3.33
CA ALA A 23 3.46 23.23 -2.43
C ALA A 23 4.68 22.29 -2.53
N GLY A 24 5.11 21.73 -1.40
CA GLY A 24 6.33 20.93 -1.29
C GLY A 24 7.63 21.74 -1.15
N THR A 25 7.57 23.08 -1.08
CA THR A 25 8.76 23.94 -0.95
C THR A 25 8.89 24.49 0.47
N THR A 26 10.13 24.56 0.97
CA THR A 26 10.46 25.11 2.29
C THR A 26 10.86 26.58 2.17
N TYR A 27 10.28 27.42 3.03
CA TYR A 27 10.47 28.87 3.03
C TYR A 27 10.88 29.39 4.41
N SER A 28 11.74 30.40 4.44
CA SER A 28 11.69 31.40 5.52
C SER A 28 10.64 32.46 5.15
N ILE A 29 9.83 32.84 6.13
CA ILE A 29 8.65 33.71 5.92
C ILE A 29 8.83 34.99 6.73
N SER A 30 8.96 36.13 6.05
CA SER A 30 9.22 37.43 6.69
C SER A 30 8.05 38.40 6.52
N PRO A 31 7.72 39.25 7.51
CA PRO A 31 6.81 40.36 7.28
C PRO A 31 7.39 41.29 6.21
N LYS A 32 6.61 41.68 5.20
CA LYS A 32 7.08 42.55 4.11
C LYS A 32 7.58 43.93 4.59
N SER A 33 7.07 44.39 5.74
CA SER A 33 7.53 45.61 6.42
C SER A 33 8.86 45.44 7.18
N TYR A 34 9.29 44.20 7.45
CA TYR A 34 10.45 43.85 8.27
C TYR A 34 11.18 42.60 7.74
N PRO A 35 11.80 42.66 6.54
CA PRO A 35 12.39 41.50 5.85
C PRO A 35 13.59 40.86 6.57
N ASN A 36 14.10 41.47 7.65
CA ASN A 36 15.15 40.92 8.49
C ASN A 36 14.61 40.10 9.69
N LEU A 37 13.29 39.96 9.80
CA LEU A 37 12.61 39.15 10.80
C LEU A 37 11.84 38.02 10.09
N CYS A 38 11.82 36.84 10.70
CA CYS A 38 11.22 35.63 10.13
C CYS A 38 10.22 35.02 11.14
N ILE A 39 9.14 34.42 10.65
CA ILE A 39 8.19 33.66 11.47
C ILE A 39 8.93 32.48 12.12
N ALA A 40 8.75 32.30 13.42
CA ALA A 40 9.34 31.24 14.21
C ALA A 40 8.38 30.78 15.34
N PRO A 41 8.43 29.52 15.77
CA PRO A 41 7.94 29.11 17.08
C PRO A 41 8.70 29.84 18.20
N SER A 42 8.02 30.20 19.28
CA SER A 42 8.68 30.86 20.44
C SER A 42 9.49 29.90 21.33
N ASN A 43 9.29 28.59 21.18
CA ASN A 43 10.07 27.47 21.72
C ASN A 43 9.53 26.14 21.15
N ASP A 44 10.17 25.04 21.51
CA ASP A 44 9.90 23.66 21.10
C ASP A 44 8.64 23.02 21.72
N ALA A 45 7.94 23.70 22.64
CA ALA A 45 6.73 23.14 23.24
C ALA A 45 5.49 23.27 22.34
N GLU A 46 4.65 22.24 22.36
CA GLU A 46 3.31 22.28 21.77
C GLU A 46 2.46 23.38 22.43
N GLY A 47 1.80 24.21 21.61
CA GLY A 47 1.10 25.42 22.05
C GLY A 47 2.01 26.63 22.30
N SER A 48 3.30 26.58 21.95
CA SER A 48 4.14 27.79 21.98
C SER A 48 3.62 28.81 20.97
N SER A 49 3.67 30.09 21.34
CA SER A 49 3.16 31.15 20.45
C SER A 49 4.01 31.26 19.18
N LEU A 50 3.35 31.50 18.05
CA LEU A 50 4.02 31.89 16.83
C LEU A 50 4.47 33.35 16.97
N VAL A 51 5.73 33.63 16.65
CA VAL A 51 6.36 34.95 16.79
C VAL A 51 7.19 35.31 15.55
N VAL A 52 7.64 36.55 15.46
CA VAL A 52 8.78 36.90 14.59
C VAL A 52 10.09 36.86 15.39
N ALA A 53 11.08 36.18 14.85
CA ALA A 53 12.47 36.14 15.32
C ALA A 53 13.41 36.84 14.32
N THR A 54 14.70 36.97 14.64
CA THR A 54 15.69 37.41 13.64
C THR A 54 15.87 36.31 12.59
N CYS A 55 15.90 36.66 11.30
CA CYS A 55 16.23 35.67 10.28
C CYS A 55 17.69 35.21 10.44
N ASP A 56 17.89 33.90 10.45
CA ASP A 56 19.19 33.23 10.36
C ASP A 56 19.06 32.18 9.25
N ASP A 57 19.66 32.48 8.09
CA ASP A 57 19.40 31.78 6.82
C ASP A 57 19.86 30.30 6.81
N ALA A 58 20.50 29.84 7.90
CA ALA A 58 20.92 28.46 8.13
C ALA A 58 20.11 27.73 9.22
N SER A 59 19.12 28.36 9.86
CA SER A 59 18.35 27.76 10.95
C SER A 59 17.07 27.06 10.47
N SER A 60 16.92 25.78 10.82
CA SER A 60 15.67 25.03 10.62
C SER A 60 14.50 25.56 11.47
N GLU A 61 14.77 26.34 12.53
CA GLU A 61 13.74 26.89 13.42
C GLU A 61 12.86 27.94 12.71
N ILE A 62 13.37 28.61 11.67
CA ILE A 62 12.64 29.60 10.87
C ILE A 62 12.15 29.06 9.52
N ALA A 63 12.39 27.78 9.25
CA ALA A 63 12.08 27.13 7.98
C ALA A 63 10.72 26.43 8.07
N TRP A 64 9.86 26.73 7.09
CA TRP A 64 8.48 26.25 7.02
C TRP A 64 8.22 25.58 5.68
N LEU A 65 7.97 24.28 5.70
CA LEU A 65 7.48 23.55 4.54
C LEU A 65 6.01 23.93 4.31
N TYR A 66 5.70 24.43 3.13
CA TYR A 66 4.32 24.66 2.69
C TYR A 66 3.84 23.45 1.90
N ASP A 67 2.77 22.78 2.32
CA ASP A 67 2.23 21.59 1.63
C ASP A 67 1.07 21.91 0.67
N GLY A 68 0.73 23.19 0.50
CA GLY A 68 -0.43 23.66 -0.28
C GLY A 68 -1.68 23.92 0.56
N LEU A 69 -1.76 23.37 1.77
CA LEU A 69 -2.86 23.55 2.71
C LEU A 69 -2.39 23.82 4.15
N GLY A 70 -1.10 23.85 4.46
CA GLY A 70 -0.56 24.02 5.80
C GLY A 70 0.93 24.38 5.78
N LEU A 71 1.43 24.84 6.93
CA LEU A 71 2.82 25.27 7.12
C LEU A 71 3.43 24.54 8.32
N SER A 72 4.35 23.61 8.07
CA SER A 72 5.03 22.80 9.10
C SER A 72 6.48 23.23 9.31
N ASN A 73 6.87 23.45 10.56
CA ASN A 73 8.21 23.86 10.95
C ASN A 73 9.24 22.74 10.77
N SER A 74 10.39 23.04 10.17
CA SER A 74 11.42 22.04 9.86
C SER A 74 12.31 21.64 11.04
N ALA A 75 12.33 22.38 12.17
CA ALA A 75 13.07 21.99 13.37
C ALA A 75 12.24 21.12 14.33
N TYR A 76 10.95 21.44 14.48
CA TYR A 76 10.10 20.83 15.52
C TYR A 76 8.93 19.99 14.99
N GLU A 77 8.79 19.87 13.66
CA GLU A 77 7.74 19.08 12.99
C GLU A 77 6.30 19.46 13.41
N MET A 78 6.11 20.70 13.88
CA MET A 78 4.83 21.27 14.30
C MET A 78 4.26 22.22 13.25
N CYS A 79 2.94 22.24 13.11
CA CYS A 79 2.22 23.08 12.16
C CYS A 79 1.83 24.42 12.81
N ILE A 80 1.75 25.47 11.99
CA ILE A 80 1.03 26.69 12.38
C ILE A 80 -0.42 26.30 12.68
N ASP A 81 -0.94 26.75 13.81
CA ASP A 81 -2.27 26.42 14.32
C ASP A 81 -2.95 27.67 14.90
N VAL A 82 -4.22 27.88 14.59
CA VAL A 82 -5.03 28.92 15.25
C VAL A 82 -5.48 28.43 16.62
N THR A 83 -5.01 29.11 17.67
CA THR A 83 -5.26 28.71 19.06
C THR A 83 -6.75 28.46 19.33
N GLY A 84 -7.10 27.21 19.64
CA GLY A 84 -8.48 26.79 19.96
C GLY A 84 -9.46 26.75 18.77
N GLY A 85 -9.07 27.18 17.58
CA GLY A 85 -9.94 27.25 16.40
C GLY A 85 -10.98 28.37 16.43
N ASP A 86 -10.80 29.39 17.27
CA ASP A 86 -11.71 30.54 17.37
C ASP A 86 -11.39 31.62 16.31
N ASP A 87 -12.40 32.12 15.59
CA ASP A 87 -12.26 32.97 14.39
C ASP A 87 -12.49 34.48 14.61
N TRP A 88 -12.05 34.99 15.76
CA TRP A 88 -12.09 36.43 16.08
C TRP A 88 -10.74 37.13 15.85
N SER A 89 -10.79 38.38 15.38
CA SER A 89 -9.61 39.21 15.13
C SER A 89 -8.83 39.52 16.41
N GLY A 90 -7.56 39.11 16.44
CA GLY A 90 -6.68 39.16 17.60
C GLY A 90 -6.45 37.82 18.29
N ASN A 91 -7.07 36.72 17.85
CA ASN A 91 -6.73 35.40 18.34
C ASN A 91 -5.29 35.04 17.91
N LEU A 92 -4.53 34.37 18.77
CA LEU A 92 -3.10 34.12 18.53
C LEU A 92 -2.88 32.88 17.66
N ALA A 93 -1.88 32.95 16.79
CA ALA A 93 -1.31 31.76 16.18
C ALA A 93 -0.32 31.11 17.14
N GLN A 94 -0.27 29.79 17.13
CA GLN A 94 0.63 28.94 17.89
C GLN A 94 1.27 27.90 16.96
N VAL A 95 2.23 27.13 17.47
CA VAL A 95 2.60 25.85 16.86
C VAL A 95 1.93 24.70 17.61
N TRP A 96 1.50 23.69 16.87
CA TRP A 96 0.84 22.51 17.42
C TRP A 96 1.22 21.26 16.63
N SER A 97 1.05 20.05 17.19
CA SER A 97 1.27 18.82 16.41
C SER A 97 0.47 18.85 15.10
N CYS A 98 1.08 18.47 13.98
CA CYS A 98 0.42 18.46 12.68
C CYS A 98 -0.65 17.36 12.60
N TYR A 99 -1.89 17.73 12.27
CA TYR A 99 -3.02 16.81 12.10
C TYR A 99 -3.66 17.00 10.72
N LYS A 100 -3.59 15.97 9.86
CA LYS A 100 -4.18 16.01 8.51
C LYS A 100 -5.69 16.29 8.59
N GLY A 101 -6.15 17.35 7.93
CA GLY A 101 -7.54 17.79 7.95
C GLY A 101 -7.97 18.55 9.21
N ASN A 102 -7.07 18.86 10.15
CA ASN A 102 -7.38 19.79 11.23
C ASN A 102 -7.54 21.21 10.66
N HIS A 103 -8.77 21.70 10.65
CA HIS A 103 -9.13 22.99 10.08
C HIS A 103 -8.32 24.16 10.68
N ASN A 104 -7.91 24.08 11.96
CA ASN A 104 -7.11 25.12 12.63
C ASN A 104 -5.72 25.33 12.02
N GLN A 105 -5.24 24.34 11.25
CA GLN A 105 -3.91 24.30 10.65
C GLN A 105 -3.96 24.50 9.12
N MET A 106 -5.15 24.73 8.57
CA MET A 106 -5.35 24.81 7.13
C MET A 106 -5.12 26.22 6.59
N PHE A 107 -3.95 26.51 6.00
CA PHE A 107 -3.62 27.81 5.43
C PHE A 107 -3.42 27.73 3.92
N VAL A 108 -3.99 28.69 3.19
CA VAL A 108 -3.80 28.88 1.75
C VAL A 108 -3.10 30.21 1.51
N ILE A 109 -2.13 30.23 0.60
CA ILE A 109 -1.37 31.45 0.31
C ILE A 109 -1.95 32.13 -0.93
N ASN A 110 -2.42 33.36 -0.75
CA ASN A 110 -3.02 34.19 -1.79
C ASN A 110 -2.17 35.43 -2.01
N GLU A 111 -1.48 35.49 -3.15
CA GLU A 111 -0.41 36.47 -3.43
C GLU A 111 0.69 36.48 -2.34
N GLU A 112 0.63 37.44 -1.42
CA GLU A 112 1.55 37.63 -0.30
C GLU A 112 0.87 37.39 1.07
N MET A 113 -0.41 37.02 1.10
CA MET A 113 -1.18 36.81 2.33
C MET A 113 -1.29 35.32 2.67
N ILE A 114 -1.14 34.98 3.95
CA ILE A 114 -1.40 33.63 4.47
C ILE A 114 -2.83 33.63 5.04
N GLU A 115 -3.78 33.12 4.27
CA GLU A 115 -5.19 33.07 4.63
C GLU A 115 -5.52 31.75 5.34
N TRP A 116 -6.25 31.83 6.45
CA TRP A 116 -6.86 30.67 7.10
C TRP A 116 -8.02 30.18 6.23
N ASN A 117 -7.88 28.96 5.71
CA ASN A 117 -8.70 28.39 4.64
C ASN A 117 -10.20 28.44 4.97
N GLY A 118 -10.98 29.12 4.13
CA GLY A 118 -12.44 29.24 4.28
C GLY A 118 -12.91 30.17 5.41
N LYS A 119 -12.01 30.89 6.10
CA LYS A 119 -12.35 31.74 7.26
C LYS A 119 -12.28 33.25 7.01
N ASN A 120 -11.70 33.72 5.90
CA ASN A 120 -11.46 35.15 5.63
C ASN A 120 -10.67 35.87 6.76
N MET A 121 -9.76 35.12 7.38
CA MET A 121 -8.87 35.54 8.45
C MET A 121 -7.44 35.27 7.99
N CYS A 122 -6.53 36.22 8.16
CA CYS A 122 -5.16 36.16 7.66
C CYS A 122 -4.17 36.21 8.82
N LEU A 123 -3.00 35.56 8.67
CA LEU A 123 -1.89 35.79 9.61
C LEU A 123 -1.46 37.26 9.55
N ASP A 124 -1.42 37.88 10.71
CA ASP A 124 -1.23 39.32 10.92
C ASP A 124 -0.13 39.51 11.97
N LEU A 125 0.87 40.33 11.65
CA LEU A 125 1.88 40.76 12.61
C LEU A 125 1.22 41.70 13.64
N THR A 126 1.06 41.25 14.90
CA THR A 126 0.29 41.99 15.91
C THR A 126 0.75 43.45 16.04
N ASP A 127 -0.21 44.38 15.87
CA ASP A 127 -0.02 45.84 15.87
C ASP A 127 1.03 46.36 14.84
N GLY A 128 1.45 45.55 13.87
CA GLY A 128 2.51 45.88 12.91
C GLY A 128 3.89 46.05 13.55
N LYS A 129 4.15 45.43 14.71
CA LYS A 129 5.39 45.65 15.48
C LYS A 129 6.54 44.77 14.99
N GLY A 130 7.49 45.37 14.26
CA GLY A 130 8.75 44.73 13.87
C GLY A 130 9.76 44.60 15.02
N GLN A 131 9.47 43.78 16.03
CA GLN A 131 10.37 43.46 17.14
C GLN A 131 10.41 41.96 17.39
N THR A 132 11.59 41.39 17.59
CA THR A 132 11.78 39.98 17.97
C THR A 132 10.90 39.61 19.17
N GLY A 133 10.16 38.50 19.06
CA GLY A 133 9.18 38.05 20.06
C GLY A 133 7.79 38.69 19.92
N THR A 134 7.56 39.57 18.95
CA THR A 134 6.20 40.02 18.60
C THR A 134 5.42 38.82 18.08
N LYS A 135 4.22 38.60 18.62
CA LYS A 135 3.37 37.46 18.26
C LYS A 135 2.72 37.65 16.90
N ILE A 136 2.38 36.53 16.28
CA ILE A 136 1.47 36.47 15.16
C ILE A 136 0.05 36.20 15.68
N GLN A 137 -0.91 36.92 15.13
CA GLN A 137 -2.34 36.73 15.37
C GLN A 137 -3.05 36.42 14.06
N ILE A 138 -4.31 36.01 14.13
CA ILE A 138 -5.22 36.10 12.99
C ILE A 138 -6.01 37.42 13.06
N TRP A 139 -6.23 38.02 11.90
CA TRP A 139 -7.06 39.22 11.75
C TRP A 139 -7.86 39.14 10.45
N SER A 140 -9.01 39.80 10.36
CA SER A 140 -9.80 39.82 9.11
C SER A 140 -8.94 40.22 7.92
N CYS A 141 -8.99 39.43 6.85
CA CYS A 141 -8.13 39.62 5.68
C CYS A 141 -8.39 40.98 5.01
N GLY A 142 -7.32 41.66 4.60
CA GLY A 142 -7.38 42.90 3.85
C GLY A 142 -6.10 43.14 3.06
N SER A 143 -6.20 43.13 1.73
CA SER A 143 -5.06 43.30 0.81
C SER A 143 -4.34 44.65 0.92
N SER A 144 -4.91 45.63 1.62
CA SER A 144 -4.25 46.90 1.96
C SER A 144 -3.66 46.95 3.38
N ASN A 145 -3.72 45.87 4.16
CA ASN A 145 -3.16 45.79 5.51
C ASN A 145 -1.68 45.37 5.45
N PRO A 146 -0.72 46.26 5.76
CA PRO A 146 0.72 45.95 5.67
C PRO A 146 1.19 44.92 6.72
N ASN A 147 0.37 44.59 7.71
CA ASN A 147 0.65 43.58 8.73
C ASN A 147 0.42 42.14 8.24
N GLN A 148 -0.31 41.97 7.13
CA GLN A 148 -0.71 40.67 6.56
C GLN A 148 0.06 40.30 5.28
N GLN A 149 1.05 41.12 4.89
CA GLN A 149 1.85 40.91 3.70
C GLN A 149 3.18 40.25 4.07
N TRP A 150 3.46 39.10 3.45
CA TRP A 150 4.58 38.23 3.76
C TRP A 150 5.49 38.04 2.54
N ILE A 151 6.79 37.96 2.79
CA ILE A 151 7.81 37.59 1.81
C ILE A 151 8.20 36.14 2.09
N PHE A 152 8.14 35.31 1.07
CA PHE A 152 8.58 33.92 1.11
C PHE A 152 9.95 33.83 0.43
N THR A 153 10.96 33.41 1.17
CA THR A 153 12.31 33.16 0.64
C THR A 153 12.56 31.67 0.71
N GLU A 154 12.75 31.01 -0.44
CA GLU A 154 13.04 29.58 -0.50
C GLU A 154 14.35 29.27 0.25
N THR A 155 14.32 28.30 1.16
CA THR A 155 15.48 27.91 1.95
C THR A 155 15.95 26.51 1.59
N SER A 156 17.15 26.43 0.99
CA SER A 156 17.87 25.17 0.83
C SER A 156 18.48 24.76 2.17
N LEU A 157 17.77 23.92 2.94
CA LEU A 157 18.32 23.33 4.17
C LEU A 157 19.53 22.46 3.81
N ILE A 158 20.72 22.92 4.18
CA ILE A 158 21.96 22.16 4.04
C ILE A 158 21.96 21.07 5.12
N ASP A 159 21.77 19.82 4.72
CA ASP A 159 21.88 18.69 5.65
C ASP A 159 23.32 18.59 6.17
N GLY A 160 23.46 18.41 7.49
CA GLY A 160 24.68 18.66 8.26
C GLY A 160 25.76 17.58 8.15
N CYS A 161 25.94 17.00 6.97
CA CYS A 161 26.89 15.91 6.70
C CYS A 161 27.71 16.11 5.42
N ASP A 162 28.36 17.27 5.27
CA ASP A 162 29.65 17.33 4.57
C ASP A 162 30.67 18.18 5.32
N SER A 163 31.84 17.58 5.58
CA SER A 163 33.00 18.26 6.13
C SER A 163 34.13 18.28 5.10
N THR A 164 34.25 19.42 4.43
CA THR A 164 35.39 19.88 3.63
C THR A 164 35.73 19.10 2.36
N SER A 165 35.44 19.73 1.21
CA SER A 165 36.54 20.23 0.37
C SER A 165 36.13 21.42 -0.50
N GLU A 166 36.89 22.52 -0.46
CA GLU A 166 36.83 23.53 -1.52
C GLU A 166 37.34 22.93 -2.83
N SER A 167 36.63 23.13 -3.94
CA SER A 167 37.25 23.07 -5.25
C SER A 167 36.69 24.13 -6.19
N ALA A 168 37.59 24.83 -6.86
CA ALA A 168 37.28 26.01 -7.65
C ALA A 168 36.59 25.66 -8.97
N THR A 169 35.82 26.62 -9.49
CA THR A 169 35.30 26.61 -10.86
C THR A 169 36.42 26.56 -11.90
N PRO A 170 36.16 25.93 -13.05
CA PRO A 170 36.70 26.44 -14.31
C PRO A 170 35.59 26.78 -15.31
N ALA A 171 35.82 27.86 -16.06
CA ALA A 171 34.85 28.47 -16.96
C ALA A 171 34.65 27.71 -18.27
N THR A 172 33.50 27.96 -18.88
CA THR A 172 33.10 27.54 -20.22
C THR A 172 34.12 27.96 -21.29
N ALA A 173 34.55 27.01 -22.13
CA ALA A 173 35.34 27.30 -23.33
C ALA A 173 34.60 26.83 -24.59
N VAL A 174 34.43 27.74 -25.55
CA VAL A 174 33.63 27.54 -26.77
C VAL A 174 34.43 26.76 -27.82
N SER A 175 33.76 25.83 -28.50
CA SER A 175 34.32 25.02 -29.57
C SER A 175 34.73 25.85 -30.79
N THR A 176 35.93 25.61 -31.31
CA THR A 176 36.34 26.03 -32.67
C THR A 176 37.05 24.87 -33.39
N VAL A 177 36.70 24.68 -34.67
CA VAL A 177 37.15 23.56 -35.49
C VAL A 177 38.41 23.93 -36.25
N ALA A 178 39.42 23.06 -36.23
CA ALA A 178 40.55 23.08 -37.17
C ALA A 178 40.94 21.64 -37.56
N THR A 179 41.33 21.42 -38.82
CA THR A 179 41.59 20.09 -39.41
C THR A 179 43.01 19.99 -39.99
N LEU A 180 43.45 18.73 -40.25
CA LEU A 180 44.77 18.28 -40.76
C LEU A 180 45.92 18.32 -39.72
N ASN A 181 46.89 17.39 -39.69
CA ASN A 181 47.28 16.35 -40.67
C ASN A 181 47.90 15.08 -40.01
N MET A 182 48.03 13.98 -40.77
CA MET A 182 48.61 12.69 -40.34
C MET A 182 50.15 12.64 -40.44
N THR A 183 50.85 11.77 -39.66
CA THR A 183 51.95 10.87 -40.14
C THR A 183 52.45 9.81 -39.12
N THR A 184 52.54 8.55 -39.58
CA THR A 184 53.54 7.47 -39.31
C THR A 184 53.86 6.90 -37.91
N SER A 185 53.35 5.67 -37.67
CA SER A 185 54.04 4.40 -37.26
C SER A 185 55.24 4.34 -36.29
N SER A 186 55.14 3.50 -35.26
CA SER A 186 56.06 2.37 -34.98
C SER A 186 55.55 1.45 -33.85
N THR A 187 56.14 0.24 -33.70
CA THR A 187 55.68 -0.88 -32.85
C THR A 187 56.79 -1.41 -31.90
N ALA A 188 56.40 -2.26 -30.94
CA ALA A 188 57.17 -2.97 -29.88
C ALA A 188 57.18 -2.26 -28.50
N SER A 189 56.65 -2.80 -27.38
CA SER A 189 56.83 -4.11 -26.69
C SER A 189 58.07 -4.18 -25.78
N PHE A 190 57.88 -4.24 -24.45
CA PHE A 190 58.20 -5.40 -23.58
C PHE A 190 58.12 -5.11 -22.05
N THR A 191 57.41 -6.00 -21.34
CA THR A 191 57.56 -6.49 -19.94
C THR A 191 58.30 -5.72 -18.84
N ALA A 192 57.72 -5.76 -17.63
CA ALA A 192 58.46 -5.88 -16.37
C ALA A 192 57.78 -6.90 -15.42
N THR A 193 58.56 -7.82 -14.86
CA THR A 193 58.15 -8.78 -13.80
C THR A 193 58.60 -8.29 -12.42
N PRO A 194 57.90 -8.61 -11.32
CA PRO A 194 58.18 -8.10 -9.98
C PRO A 194 59.15 -8.98 -9.17
N THR A 195 59.70 -8.43 -8.09
CA THR A 195 60.37 -9.17 -7.01
C THR A 195 60.03 -8.55 -5.65
N GLU A 196 59.50 -9.40 -4.74
CA GLU A 196 59.67 -9.49 -3.26
C GLU A 196 60.26 -8.30 -2.46
N SER A 197 59.90 -8.03 -1.20
CA SER A 197 59.01 -8.64 -0.18
C SER A 197 58.86 -7.58 0.96
N ALA A 198 58.01 -7.68 2.00
CA ALA A 198 57.34 -8.81 2.63
C ALA A 198 56.00 -8.41 3.31
N LEU A 199 55.13 -9.40 3.51
CA LEU A 199 53.85 -9.33 4.26
C LEU A 199 54.09 -9.60 5.78
N PRO A 200 53.09 -9.44 6.67
CA PRO A 200 51.87 -10.29 6.78
C PRO A 200 50.58 -9.48 6.51
N TYR A 201 49.54 -9.91 5.76
CA TYR A 201 48.85 -11.23 5.62
C TYR A 201 48.15 -11.65 6.93
N CYS A 202 46.85 -11.98 7.01
CA CYS A 202 45.85 -12.46 6.03
C CYS A 202 44.65 -11.46 5.85
N ASP A 203 44.01 -11.25 4.68
CA ASP A 203 43.25 -12.14 3.74
C ASP A 203 41.80 -12.46 4.17
N GLU A 204 40.76 -12.49 3.31
CA GLU A 204 40.48 -11.82 2.01
C GLU A 204 39.05 -12.17 1.49
N GLN A 205 38.61 -11.50 0.39
CA GLN A 205 37.68 -12.00 -0.67
C GLN A 205 36.21 -12.38 -0.34
N ASP A 206 35.20 -12.24 -1.22
CA ASP A 206 35.05 -11.64 -2.58
C ASP A 206 33.53 -11.50 -2.88
N GLU A 207 32.97 -10.96 -3.98
CA GLU A 207 33.45 -10.43 -5.29
C GLU A 207 32.37 -9.48 -5.85
N ASN A 208 32.67 -8.56 -6.80
CA ASN A 208 31.98 -8.43 -8.11
C ASN A 208 32.43 -7.18 -8.93
N ALA A 209 32.23 -7.29 -10.26
CA ALA A 209 31.91 -6.25 -11.25
C ALA A 209 33.01 -5.70 -12.17
N SER A 210 32.84 -5.95 -13.48
CA SER A 210 33.08 -4.92 -14.52
C SER A 210 32.19 -5.16 -15.76
N VAL A 211 31.87 -4.07 -16.46
CA VAL A 211 30.94 -3.98 -17.60
C VAL A 211 31.71 -3.84 -18.92
N SER A 212 31.13 -4.24 -20.06
CA SER A 212 31.56 -3.70 -21.38
C SER A 212 30.43 -3.63 -22.42
N ALA A 213 30.66 -2.87 -23.49
CA ALA A 213 29.65 -2.12 -24.24
C ALA A 213 29.15 -2.75 -25.56
N THR A 214 28.11 -2.11 -26.11
CA THR A 214 27.38 -2.44 -27.34
C THR A 214 28.18 -2.24 -28.63
N ALA A 215 27.91 -3.08 -29.64
CA ALA A 215 28.35 -2.88 -31.03
C ALA A 215 27.14 -2.92 -31.98
N ALA A 216 27.09 -2.00 -32.95
CA ALA A 216 26.03 -1.93 -33.95
C ALA A 216 26.37 -2.74 -35.21
N VAL A 217 25.39 -3.45 -35.76
CA VAL A 217 25.48 -4.19 -37.03
C VAL A 217 24.29 -3.82 -37.91
N THR A 218 24.56 -3.50 -39.18
CA THR A 218 23.53 -3.26 -40.21
C THR A 218 23.04 -4.56 -40.83
N PRO A 219 21.83 -4.55 -41.42
CA PRO A 219 21.65 -5.30 -42.66
C PRO A 219 21.04 -4.46 -43.78
N SER A 220 21.47 -4.74 -45.01
CA SER A 220 20.95 -4.18 -46.25
C SER A 220 19.61 -4.81 -46.66
N ALA A 221 18.83 -4.09 -47.48
CA ALA A 221 17.63 -4.63 -48.11
C ALA A 221 17.95 -5.74 -49.14
N CYS A 222 17.06 -6.73 -49.30
CA CYS A 222 16.34 -6.97 -50.57
C CYS A 222 15.27 -8.11 -50.48
N VAL A 223 14.42 -8.15 -51.52
CA VAL A 223 13.50 -9.22 -51.98
C VAL A 223 12.09 -9.28 -51.37
N VAL A 224 11.13 -9.08 -52.28
CA VAL A 224 9.67 -9.22 -52.14
C VAL A 224 9.25 -10.67 -52.35
N ALA A 225 8.28 -11.16 -51.57
CA ALA A 225 7.47 -12.33 -51.93
C ALA A 225 5.98 -12.04 -51.71
N ASN A 226 5.24 -11.87 -52.81
CA ASN A 226 3.77 -11.79 -52.76
C ASN A 226 3.17 -13.17 -52.49
N MET A 227 2.29 -13.29 -51.50
CA MET A 227 1.19 -14.26 -51.53
C MET A 227 -0.12 -13.58 -51.16
N SER A 228 -0.97 -13.39 -52.17
CA SER A 228 -2.35 -12.96 -52.01
C SER A 228 -3.22 -14.18 -51.77
N THR A 229 -4.03 -14.17 -50.71
CA THR A 229 -5.14 -15.13 -50.57
C THR A 229 -6.42 -14.36 -50.29
N THR A 230 -7.42 -14.57 -51.15
CA THR A 230 -8.72 -13.91 -51.08
C THR A 230 -9.65 -14.66 -50.13
N VAL A 231 -10.37 -13.94 -49.26
CA VAL A 231 -11.54 -14.50 -48.53
C VAL A 231 -12.73 -13.56 -48.73
N SER A 232 -13.87 -14.15 -49.10
CA SER A 232 -15.05 -13.46 -49.58
C SER A 232 -15.91 -12.89 -48.44
N ILE A 233 -16.30 -11.62 -48.56
CA ILE A 233 -17.35 -11.04 -47.72
C ILE A 233 -18.71 -11.56 -48.21
N THR A 234 -19.42 -12.29 -47.35
CA THR A 234 -20.86 -12.57 -47.55
C THR A 234 -21.65 -11.65 -46.63
N LYS A 235 -22.52 -10.83 -47.22
CA LYS A 235 -23.29 -9.79 -46.53
C LYS A 235 -24.71 -10.27 -46.25
N SER A 236 -25.20 -10.07 -45.02
CA SER A 236 -26.63 -10.06 -44.73
C SER A 236 -27.00 -8.77 -43.99
N SER A 237 -27.78 -7.93 -44.66
CA SER A 237 -28.48 -6.75 -44.10
C SER A 237 -29.56 -7.17 -43.07
N THR A 238 -30.06 -6.32 -42.17
CA THR A 238 -30.89 -5.10 -42.42
C THR A 238 -30.93 -4.19 -41.17
N THR A 239 -30.51 -2.91 -41.22
CA THR A 239 -31.32 -1.65 -41.26
C THR A 239 -32.31 -1.44 -40.10
N SER A 240 -32.45 -0.29 -39.40
CA SER A 240 -32.29 1.14 -39.79
C SER A 240 -31.96 2.00 -38.53
N ALA A 241 -31.13 3.08 -38.55
CA ALA A 241 -31.45 4.50 -38.86
C ALA A 241 -32.77 5.02 -38.21
N PHE A 242 -32.90 6.18 -37.56
CA PHE A 242 -32.17 7.47 -37.51
C PHE A 242 -32.19 8.02 -36.03
N ASN A 243 -31.73 9.22 -35.60
CA ASN A 243 -31.29 10.46 -36.26
C ASN A 243 -30.33 11.30 -35.36
N ALA A 244 -29.89 12.49 -35.82
CA ALA A 244 -29.25 13.53 -34.99
C ALA A 244 -29.81 14.94 -35.27
N ILE A 245 -29.97 15.79 -34.24
CA ILE A 245 -30.17 17.25 -34.35
C ILE A 245 -29.43 17.96 -33.21
N SER A 246 -28.72 19.04 -33.55
CA SER A 246 -27.95 19.92 -32.66
C SER A 246 -28.59 21.30 -32.49
N SER A 247 -28.53 21.91 -31.30
CA SER A 247 -28.50 23.38 -31.15
C SER A 247 -28.15 23.86 -29.73
N ASN A 248 -27.29 24.87 -29.63
CA ASN A 248 -26.90 25.57 -28.40
C ASN A 248 -28.01 26.47 -27.82
N SER A 249 -28.01 26.70 -26.50
CA SER A 249 -28.29 28.01 -25.88
C SER A 249 -27.83 28.06 -24.42
N ALA A 250 -27.42 29.23 -23.93
CA ALA A 250 -26.75 29.43 -22.64
C ALA A 250 -27.62 30.11 -21.55
N SER A 251 -27.13 30.08 -20.30
CA SER A 251 -27.54 30.91 -19.13
C SER A 251 -28.99 30.70 -18.61
N SER A 252 -29.32 30.75 -17.33
CA SER A 252 -28.83 31.62 -16.24
C SER A 252 -29.32 31.13 -14.85
N SER A 253 -28.73 31.69 -13.79
CA SER A 253 -29.04 31.46 -12.36
C SER A 253 -30.40 31.97 -11.87
N LEU A 254 -30.84 31.44 -10.71
CA LEU A 254 -31.71 31.98 -9.63
C LEU A 254 -32.68 30.87 -9.17
N GLY A 255 -32.82 30.51 -7.88
CA GLY A 255 -32.18 30.96 -6.64
C GLY A 255 -33.01 30.48 -5.44
N GLY A 256 -32.53 30.61 -4.21
CA GLY A 256 -33.34 30.35 -3.00
C GLY A 256 -32.64 29.52 -1.92
N GLU A 257 -31.94 30.21 -1.02
CA GLU A 257 -31.42 29.66 0.22
C GLU A 257 -32.53 29.22 1.18
N LEU A 258 -32.20 28.37 2.16
CA LEU A 258 -32.44 28.68 3.58
C LEU A 258 -31.73 27.67 4.49
N PHE A 259 -30.52 28.03 4.95
CA PHE A 259 -29.93 27.43 6.14
C PHE A 259 -30.57 28.02 7.39
N ALA A 260 -30.92 27.16 8.35
CA ALA A 260 -31.17 27.56 9.74
C ALA A 260 -30.65 26.44 10.66
N GLY A 261 -29.48 26.66 11.27
CA GLY A 261 -28.88 25.71 12.18
C GLY A 261 -29.51 25.74 13.58
N ALA A 262 -29.43 24.63 14.29
CA ALA A 262 -29.58 24.59 15.75
C ALA A 262 -28.69 23.48 16.34
N THR A 263 -27.76 23.89 17.19
CA THR A 263 -26.92 23.05 18.02
C THR A 263 -27.73 22.33 19.11
N SER A 264 -27.42 21.07 19.44
CA SER A 264 -27.30 20.69 20.85
C SER A 264 -26.59 19.36 21.12
N SER A 265 -25.81 19.45 22.19
CA SER A 265 -25.08 18.47 22.98
C SER A 265 -25.80 17.16 23.36
N SER A 266 -24.96 16.21 23.80
CA SER A 266 -25.31 14.84 24.20
C SER A 266 -26.33 14.72 25.34
N SER A 267 -27.06 13.58 25.35
CA SER A 267 -27.39 12.91 26.62
C SER A 267 -27.57 11.40 26.46
N ARG A 268 -26.87 10.66 27.34
CA ARG A 268 -26.81 9.20 27.43
C ARG A 268 -28.01 8.64 28.19
N VAL A 269 -28.88 7.83 27.57
CA VAL A 269 -29.89 7.02 28.29
C VAL A 269 -29.91 5.57 27.81
N LYS A 270 -30.13 4.65 28.77
CA LYS A 270 -29.96 3.19 28.67
C LYS A 270 -31.04 2.49 27.82
N ARG A 271 -30.66 1.39 27.16
CA ARG A 271 -31.60 0.32 26.76
C ARG A 271 -32.26 -0.32 28.00
N PRO A 272 -33.54 -0.72 27.91
CA PRO A 272 -34.07 -1.85 28.66
C PRO A 272 -34.47 -3.03 27.73
N ASN A 273 -34.39 -4.25 28.27
CA ASN A 273 -34.59 -5.51 27.55
C ASN A 273 -36.05 -5.87 27.25
N HIS A 274 -36.22 -6.71 26.22
CA HIS A 274 -37.25 -7.74 26.03
C HIS A 274 -38.71 -7.48 26.48
N LYS A 275 -39.65 -7.62 25.52
CA LYS A 275 -40.66 -8.70 25.60
C LYS A 275 -41.28 -9.08 24.26
N THR A 276 -41.89 -10.25 24.26
CA THR A 276 -42.33 -11.07 23.12
C THR A 276 -43.82 -10.89 22.77
N VAL A 277 -44.19 -11.40 21.57
CA VAL A 277 -45.44 -12.15 21.21
C VAL A 277 -46.32 -11.57 20.07
N SER A 278 -46.68 -12.50 19.16
CA SER A 278 -47.83 -12.57 18.22
C SER A 278 -48.01 -11.54 17.09
N SER A 279 -47.59 -11.97 15.89
CA SER A 279 -48.46 -12.25 14.72
C SER A 279 -49.81 -11.54 14.57
N TYR A 280 -50.02 -10.93 13.39
CA TYR A 280 -51.27 -11.07 12.64
C TYR A 280 -50.98 -11.45 11.19
N SER A 281 -51.76 -12.40 10.68
CA SER A 281 -51.65 -12.94 9.31
C SER A 281 -52.67 -12.30 8.37
N SER A 282 -52.28 -12.07 7.13
CA SER A 282 -53.21 -11.93 5.99
C SER A 282 -52.61 -12.66 4.79
N ALA A 283 -53.21 -13.79 4.42
CA ALA A 283 -52.77 -14.61 3.29
C ALA A 283 -53.64 -14.34 2.05
N ALA A 284 -53.03 -14.42 0.86
CA ALA A 284 -53.72 -14.73 -0.39
C ALA A 284 -52.78 -15.57 -1.27
N SER A 285 -53.21 -16.77 -1.64
CA SER A 285 -52.39 -17.75 -2.36
C SER A 285 -52.66 -17.74 -3.86
N ALA A 286 -51.65 -18.13 -4.66
CA ALA A 286 -51.85 -18.77 -5.96
C ALA A 286 -50.78 -19.87 -6.14
N THR A 287 -51.10 -20.90 -6.92
CA THR A 287 -50.46 -22.23 -6.86
C THR A 287 -49.82 -22.67 -8.19
N SER A 288 -49.05 -23.77 -8.11
CA SER A 288 -48.52 -24.61 -9.20
C SER A 288 -47.25 -24.10 -9.91
N GLY A 289 -46.33 -24.97 -10.34
CA GLY A 289 -46.32 -26.44 -10.22
C GLY A 289 -44.91 -27.04 -10.37
N SER A 290 -44.72 -28.25 -9.84
CA SER A 290 -43.44 -28.97 -9.92
C SER A 290 -43.26 -29.64 -11.27
N VAL A 291 -42.10 -29.42 -11.92
CA VAL A 291 -41.63 -30.19 -13.06
C VAL A 291 -40.24 -30.75 -12.71
N THR A 292 -40.20 -32.03 -12.36
CA THR A 292 -38.95 -32.79 -12.27
C THR A 292 -38.49 -33.16 -13.67
N THR A 293 -37.39 -32.58 -14.13
CA THR A 293 -36.66 -33.05 -15.32
C THR A 293 -35.36 -33.72 -14.89
N SER A 294 -35.30 -35.03 -15.07
CA SER A 294 -34.09 -35.82 -14.84
C SER A 294 -33.16 -35.68 -16.05
N LEU A 295 -32.12 -34.85 -15.93
CA LEU A 295 -31.07 -34.75 -16.95
C LEU A 295 -30.00 -35.81 -16.71
N THR A 296 -30.06 -36.89 -17.50
CA THR A 296 -29.03 -37.92 -17.58
C THR A 296 -27.85 -37.39 -18.40
N VAL A 297 -26.80 -36.91 -17.73
CA VAL A 297 -25.54 -36.57 -18.42
C VAL A 297 -24.91 -37.86 -18.94
N SER A 298 -24.88 -37.99 -20.27
CA SER A 298 -24.23 -39.11 -20.95
C SER A 298 -22.82 -38.68 -21.34
N ASN A 299 -21.80 -39.23 -20.66
CA ASN A 299 -20.41 -38.99 -21.06
C ASN A 299 -20.13 -39.64 -22.42
N THR A 300 -20.00 -38.81 -23.46
CA THR A 300 -19.37 -39.22 -24.72
C THR A 300 -17.87 -38.95 -24.62
N ASN A 301 -17.10 -39.99 -24.30
CA ASN A 301 -15.64 -39.95 -24.44
C ASN A 301 -15.27 -39.74 -25.91
N ALA A 302 -14.38 -38.79 -26.19
CA ALA A 302 -13.63 -38.74 -27.44
C ALA A 302 -12.32 -39.53 -27.26
N GLU A 303 -12.01 -40.39 -28.23
CA GLU A 303 -10.93 -41.37 -28.13
C GLU A 303 -9.55 -40.76 -28.41
N ALA A 304 -8.53 -41.21 -27.67
CA ALA A 304 -7.14 -41.19 -28.13
C ALA A 304 -6.70 -42.63 -28.38
N THR A 305 -6.58 -43.01 -29.65
CA THR A 305 -6.27 -44.39 -30.05
C THR A 305 -4.77 -44.65 -29.97
N ALA A 306 -4.36 -45.65 -29.17
CA ALA A 306 -3.04 -46.26 -29.26
C ALA A 306 -3.19 -47.78 -29.30
N SER A 307 -2.88 -48.38 -30.45
CA SER A 307 -3.08 -49.81 -30.69
C SER A 307 -1.83 -50.61 -30.33
N SER A 308 -1.98 -51.70 -29.57
CA SER A 308 -1.08 -52.84 -29.69
C SER A 308 -1.82 -54.14 -29.42
N THR A 309 -1.60 -55.12 -30.31
CA THR A 309 -2.24 -56.43 -30.30
C THR A 309 -1.50 -57.41 -29.41
N THR A 310 -2.22 -58.26 -28.67
CA THR A 310 -1.90 -59.71 -28.61
C THR A 310 -3.08 -60.54 -28.07
N SER A 311 -3.17 -61.77 -28.57
CA SER A 311 -4.24 -62.75 -28.32
C SER A 311 -3.95 -63.66 -27.11
N GLY A 312 -4.98 -64.10 -26.37
CA GLY A 312 -4.80 -65.16 -25.35
C GLY A 312 -6.06 -65.66 -24.65
N SER A 313 -6.66 -66.73 -25.20
CA SER A 313 -7.58 -67.73 -24.61
C SER A 313 -8.60 -67.36 -23.52
N ALA A 314 -9.85 -67.78 -23.74
CA ALA A 314 -10.85 -67.95 -22.69
C ALA A 314 -10.56 -69.18 -21.80
N ALA A 315 -11.05 -69.15 -20.56
CA ALA A 315 -11.33 -70.31 -19.72
C ALA A 315 -12.45 -69.96 -18.72
N GLU A 316 -13.54 -70.74 -18.71
CA GLU A 316 -14.59 -70.63 -17.69
C GLU A 316 -14.19 -71.40 -16.42
N ALA A 317 -14.40 -70.80 -15.25
CA ALA A 317 -14.59 -71.53 -14.00
C ALA A 317 -15.37 -70.68 -12.99
N THR A 318 -16.55 -71.14 -12.60
CA THR A 318 -17.36 -70.55 -11.53
C THR A 318 -16.89 -71.03 -10.16
N ALA A 319 -16.63 -70.11 -9.22
CA ALA A 319 -16.53 -70.44 -7.80
C ALA A 319 -17.04 -69.27 -6.94
N SER A 320 -17.95 -69.57 -6.02
CA SER A 320 -18.53 -68.63 -5.06
C SER A 320 -17.76 -68.68 -3.75
N ALA A 321 -17.23 -67.54 -3.28
CA ALA A 321 -16.82 -67.38 -1.88
C ALA A 321 -16.71 -65.90 -1.44
N THR A 322 -17.56 -65.55 -0.47
CA THR A 322 -17.21 -64.79 0.74
C THR A 322 -16.60 -63.39 0.63
N SER A 323 -17.37 -62.42 1.17
CA SER A 323 -16.92 -61.09 1.56
C SER A 323 -15.65 -61.12 2.44
N THR A 324 -14.54 -60.65 1.87
CA THR A 324 -13.48 -59.96 2.62
C THR A 324 -13.34 -58.55 2.06
N LYS A 325 -13.68 -57.54 2.88
CA LYS A 325 -13.19 -56.17 2.66
C LYS A 325 -11.68 -56.20 2.84
N THR A 326 -10.94 -56.44 1.76
CA THR A 326 -9.57 -55.97 1.68
C THR A 326 -9.65 -54.44 1.72
N ASN A 327 -9.24 -53.86 2.85
CA ASN A 327 -8.80 -52.48 2.85
C ASN A 327 -7.56 -52.41 1.95
N THR A 328 -7.78 -52.24 0.65
CA THR A 328 -6.81 -51.55 -0.19
C THR A 328 -6.76 -50.14 0.39
N THR A 329 -5.82 -49.93 1.30
CA THR A 329 -5.36 -48.59 1.64
C THR A 329 -4.76 -48.05 0.34
N ALA A 330 -5.60 -47.44 -0.48
CA ALA A 330 -5.16 -46.53 -1.50
C ALA A 330 -4.32 -45.50 -0.75
N THR A 331 -3.01 -45.61 -0.89
CA THR A 331 -2.09 -44.65 -0.29
C THR A 331 -2.33 -43.37 -1.07
N SER A 332 -3.20 -42.52 -0.54
CA SER A 332 -3.48 -41.21 -1.09
C SER A 332 -2.24 -40.35 -0.92
N THR A 333 -1.29 -40.49 -1.83
CA THR A 333 -0.22 -39.53 -2.06
C THR A 333 -0.81 -38.28 -2.70
N SER A 334 -1.61 -37.58 -1.89
CA SER A 334 -1.90 -36.16 -1.96
C SER A 334 -1.89 -35.66 -0.52
N SER A 335 -0.71 -35.65 0.10
CA SER A 335 -0.39 -34.53 0.97
C SER A 335 0.12 -33.45 0.03
N SER A 336 -0.75 -32.52 -0.37
CA SER A 336 -0.24 -31.30 -0.98
C SER A 336 0.70 -30.64 0.02
N ASP A 337 1.83 -30.12 -0.46
CA ASP A 337 2.75 -29.32 0.37
C ASP A 337 2.18 -27.92 0.67
N TYR A 338 0.88 -27.73 0.45
CA TYR A 338 0.13 -26.54 0.78
C TYR A 338 -0.03 -26.40 2.29
N LEU A 339 -0.13 -25.14 2.73
CA LEU A 339 -0.61 -24.83 4.06
C LEU A 339 -2.11 -25.15 4.15
N GLN A 340 -2.55 -25.65 5.31
CA GLN A 340 -3.93 -26.06 5.56
C GLN A 340 -4.45 -25.48 6.88
N VAL A 341 -5.72 -25.07 6.91
CA VAL A 341 -6.41 -24.61 8.12
C VAL A 341 -6.73 -25.79 9.03
N SER A 342 -6.27 -25.73 10.27
CA SER A 342 -6.51 -26.71 11.33
C SER A 342 -7.07 -26.00 12.56
N GLY A 343 -8.36 -25.67 12.49
CA GLY A 343 -9.04 -24.82 13.47
C GLY A 343 -8.46 -23.40 13.48
N THR A 344 -8.28 -22.80 14.66
CA THR A 344 -7.71 -21.44 14.81
C THR A 344 -6.20 -21.31 14.49
N SER A 345 -5.65 -22.20 13.67
CA SER A 345 -4.24 -22.25 13.28
C SER A 345 -4.09 -22.77 11.86
N VAL A 346 -3.00 -22.38 11.21
CA VAL A 346 -2.58 -22.94 9.93
C VAL A 346 -1.44 -23.92 10.17
N VAL A 347 -1.39 -25.01 9.42
CA VAL A 347 -0.36 -26.05 9.53
C VAL A 347 0.27 -26.36 8.17
N ASP A 348 1.51 -26.85 8.19
CA ASP A 348 2.13 -27.49 7.02
C ASP A 348 1.67 -28.96 6.87
N SER A 349 2.14 -29.64 5.81
CA SER A 349 1.85 -31.06 5.54
C SER A 349 2.32 -32.04 6.63
N SER A 350 3.14 -31.60 7.59
CA SER A 350 3.52 -32.39 8.78
C SER A 350 2.61 -32.16 9.98
N GLY A 351 1.63 -31.26 9.88
CA GLY A 351 0.75 -30.85 10.97
C GLY A 351 1.37 -29.83 11.93
N LYS A 352 2.54 -29.26 11.59
CA LYS A 352 3.22 -28.25 12.40
C LYS A 352 2.61 -26.87 12.15
N THR A 353 2.30 -26.14 13.23
CA THR A 353 1.74 -24.79 13.14
C THR A 353 2.67 -23.82 12.42
N MET A 354 2.12 -23.13 11.42
CA MET A 354 2.78 -22.13 10.60
C MET A 354 2.18 -20.76 10.89
N THR A 355 3.02 -19.84 11.37
CA THR A 355 2.70 -18.43 11.57
C THR A 355 3.48 -17.63 10.53
N LEU A 356 2.78 -16.88 9.70
CA LEU A 356 3.36 -16.06 8.65
C LEU A 356 3.41 -14.59 9.08
N ARG A 357 4.55 -13.95 8.85
CA ARG A 357 4.92 -12.62 9.35
C ARG A 357 5.71 -11.90 8.27
N GLY A 358 5.22 -10.74 7.86
CA GLY A 358 5.67 -10.15 6.60
C GLY A 358 5.32 -8.69 6.41
N THR A 359 5.28 -8.33 5.14
CA THR A 359 4.94 -7.00 4.66
C THR A 359 4.21 -7.10 3.32
N ASN A 360 3.55 -6.02 2.93
CA ASN A 360 2.92 -5.88 1.62
C ASN A 360 3.93 -5.38 0.59
N LEU A 361 3.75 -5.76 -0.68
CA LEU A 361 4.47 -5.23 -1.83
C LEU A 361 3.64 -4.15 -2.56
N GLY A 362 3.04 -3.25 -1.77
CA GLY A 362 2.31 -2.09 -2.28
C GLY A 362 3.22 -1.16 -3.08
N GLY A 363 2.62 -0.42 -4.02
CA GLY A 363 3.32 0.44 -4.96
C GLY A 363 4.00 -0.29 -6.12
N TRP A 364 4.06 -1.64 -6.12
CA TRP A 364 4.72 -2.39 -7.18
C TRP A 364 3.81 -2.68 -8.38
N LEU A 365 3.07 -3.80 -8.37
CA LEU A 365 2.16 -4.16 -9.47
C LEU A 365 0.87 -3.33 -9.45
N VAL A 366 0.48 -2.87 -8.26
CA VAL A 366 -0.54 -1.86 -8.02
C VAL A 366 0.16 -0.63 -7.47
N MET A 367 0.04 0.47 -8.21
CA MET A 367 0.57 1.77 -7.84
C MET A 367 -0.53 2.55 -7.12
N GLU A 368 -0.19 3.18 -6.00
CA GLU A 368 -1.03 4.17 -5.34
C GLU A 368 -0.24 5.46 -5.32
N ASP A 369 -0.81 6.50 -5.92
CA ASP A 369 -0.09 7.70 -6.33
C ASP A 369 0.49 8.42 -5.09
N TRP A 370 -0.28 8.41 -3.99
CA TRP A 370 0.10 8.98 -2.69
C TRP A 370 1.38 8.43 -2.08
N MET A 371 1.76 7.17 -2.37
CA MET A 371 3.02 6.56 -1.87
C MET A 371 4.05 6.27 -2.96
N CYS A 372 3.70 6.47 -4.23
CA CYS A 372 4.55 6.22 -5.39
C CYS A 372 5.28 7.48 -5.89
N GLY A 373 5.14 8.63 -5.20
CA GLY A 373 5.76 9.89 -5.62
C GLY A 373 5.14 10.42 -6.91
N ILE A 374 3.83 10.20 -7.07
CA ILE A 374 3.07 10.57 -8.27
C ILE A 374 2.03 11.63 -7.90
N THR A 375 1.89 12.63 -8.76
CA THR A 375 0.75 13.54 -8.78
C THR A 375 -0.05 13.36 -10.07
N ASP A 376 -1.38 13.51 -9.97
CA ASP A 376 -2.27 13.46 -11.11
C ASP A 376 -3.36 14.55 -10.99
N GLU A 377 -3.26 15.60 -11.81
CA GLU A 377 -4.24 16.68 -11.86
C GLU A 377 -5.32 16.46 -12.93
N SER A 378 -5.38 15.29 -13.58
CA SER A 378 -6.37 15.01 -14.63
C SER A 378 -7.79 14.79 -14.10
N GLY A 379 -7.96 14.72 -12.77
CA GLY A 379 -9.22 14.42 -12.09
C GLY A 379 -9.51 12.93 -11.92
N ASN A 380 -8.57 12.05 -12.25
CA ASN A 380 -8.63 10.64 -11.86
C ASN A 380 -8.34 10.49 -10.35
N SER A 381 -8.90 9.46 -9.74
CA SER A 381 -8.62 9.11 -8.34
C SER A 381 -7.29 8.36 -8.21
N ASP A 382 -6.77 8.33 -6.97
CA ASP A 382 -5.65 7.48 -6.58
C ASP A 382 -5.80 6.04 -7.10
N ARG A 383 -4.69 5.46 -7.58
CA ARG A 383 -4.57 4.14 -8.25
C ARG A 383 -4.91 4.13 -9.75
N PHE A 384 -5.39 5.23 -10.32
CA PHE A 384 -5.83 5.28 -11.72
C PHE A 384 -4.96 6.13 -12.64
N SER A 385 -3.75 6.52 -12.20
CA SER A 385 -2.73 7.19 -13.03
C SER A 385 -2.38 6.47 -14.35
N GLN A 386 -2.59 5.15 -14.43
CA GLN A 386 -2.49 4.40 -15.70
C GLN A 386 -3.47 4.95 -16.77
N THR A 387 -4.70 5.27 -16.39
CA THR A 387 -5.75 5.79 -17.29
C THR A 387 -5.36 7.16 -17.85
N THR A 388 -4.75 8.00 -17.04
CA THR A 388 -4.17 9.30 -17.45
C THR A 388 -3.08 9.11 -18.48
N LEU A 389 -2.13 8.22 -18.22
CA LEU A 389 -1.01 7.96 -19.13
C LEU A 389 -1.49 7.32 -20.44
N GLU A 390 -2.40 6.35 -20.41
CA GLU A 390 -3.04 5.78 -21.62
C GLU A 390 -3.73 6.84 -22.47
N SER A 391 -4.38 7.83 -21.84
CA SER A 391 -5.02 8.94 -22.53
C SER A 391 -4.02 9.91 -23.18
N ARG A 392 -2.82 10.07 -22.59
CA ARG A 392 -1.77 11.00 -23.05
C ARG A 392 -0.83 10.39 -24.09
N PHE A 393 -0.45 9.12 -23.93
CA PHE A 393 0.60 8.46 -24.72
C PHE A 393 0.14 7.20 -25.46
N GLY A 394 -1.06 6.71 -25.19
CA GLY A 394 -1.56 5.46 -25.75
C GLY A 394 -1.02 4.21 -25.02
N VAL A 395 -1.74 3.10 -25.18
CA VAL A 395 -1.56 1.86 -24.42
C VAL A 395 -0.13 1.31 -24.49
N ASP A 396 0.46 1.22 -25.69
CA ASP A 396 1.80 0.65 -25.89
C ASP A 396 2.89 1.43 -25.13
N GLN A 397 2.80 2.77 -25.15
CA GLN A 397 3.75 3.64 -24.45
C GLN A 397 3.54 3.58 -22.93
N THR A 398 2.30 3.61 -22.46
CA THR A 398 2.02 3.46 -21.03
C THR A 398 2.49 2.10 -20.50
N HIS A 399 2.29 1.02 -21.25
CA HIS A 399 2.77 -0.30 -20.87
C HIS A 399 4.31 -0.37 -20.78
N ALA A 400 5.04 0.37 -21.63
CA ALA A 400 6.50 0.49 -21.52
C ALA A 400 6.93 1.28 -20.26
N LEU A 401 6.22 2.35 -19.90
CA LEU A 401 6.44 3.08 -18.64
C LEU A 401 6.17 2.18 -17.43
N PHE A 402 5.03 1.48 -17.38
CA PHE A 402 4.70 0.58 -16.27
C PHE A 402 5.67 -0.59 -16.14
N ASN A 403 6.16 -1.16 -17.24
CA ASN A 403 7.24 -2.16 -17.16
C ASN A 403 8.53 -1.56 -16.59
N THR A 404 8.90 -0.35 -16.99
CA THR A 404 10.05 0.37 -16.42
C THR A 404 9.88 0.56 -14.91
N TRP A 405 8.68 0.94 -14.46
CA TRP A 405 8.36 1.01 -13.03
C TRP A 405 8.52 -0.35 -12.34
N TYR A 406 7.90 -1.41 -12.88
CA TYR A 406 7.99 -2.76 -12.30
C TYR A 406 9.43 -3.29 -12.22
N ASP A 407 10.28 -2.98 -13.20
CA ASP A 407 11.68 -3.41 -13.26
C ASP A 407 12.59 -2.70 -12.24
N ASN A 408 12.22 -1.50 -11.78
CA ASN A 408 13.06 -0.69 -10.89
C ASN A 408 12.47 -0.52 -9.48
N TRP A 409 11.14 -0.61 -9.31
CA TRP A 409 10.49 -0.41 -8.01
C TRP A 409 10.71 -1.59 -7.07
N LEU A 410 10.77 -2.82 -7.57
CA LEU A 410 11.11 -3.98 -6.75
C LEU A 410 12.17 -4.83 -7.45
N VAL A 411 13.38 -4.87 -6.87
CA VAL A 411 14.56 -5.54 -7.44
C VAL A 411 15.01 -6.72 -6.57
N SER A 412 15.91 -7.58 -7.07
CA SER A 412 16.27 -8.81 -6.34
C SER A 412 16.86 -8.56 -4.94
N SER A 413 17.62 -7.47 -4.75
CA SER A 413 18.17 -7.08 -3.44
C SER A 413 17.10 -6.69 -2.41
N ASP A 414 15.92 -6.27 -2.86
CA ASP A 414 14.80 -5.96 -1.96
C ASP A 414 14.28 -7.23 -1.28
N TRP A 415 14.28 -8.35 -2.00
CA TRP A 415 13.93 -9.66 -1.45
C TRP A 415 14.98 -10.17 -0.45
N ASP A 416 16.25 -9.83 -0.64
CA ASP A 416 17.30 -10.07 0.36
C ASP A 416 17.06 -9.24 1.64
N ASN A 417 16.63 -7.99 1.49
CA ASN A 417 16.25 -7.14 2.64
C ASN A 417 15.03 -7.71 3.38
N ILE A 418 13.98 -8.13 2.67
CA ILE A 418 12.78 -8.78 3.24
C ILE A 418 13.18 -10.04 4.02
N ALA A 419 14.05 -10.89 3.46
CA ALA A 419 14.58 -12.07 4.16
C ALA A 419 15.46 -11.69 5.37
N ALA A 420 16.26 -10.62 5.28
CA ALA A 420 17.12 -10.12 6.35
C ALA A 420 16.34 -9.47 7.52
N LEU A 421 15.10 -9.01 7.29
CA LEU A 421 14.15 -8.69 8.35
C LEU A 421 13.60 -9.94 9.05
N GLY A 422 13.81 -11.14 8.49
CA GLY A 422 13.31 -12.41 9.02
C GLY A 422 11.84 -12.67 8.70
N PHE A 423 11.28 -11.95 7.72
CA PHE A 423 9.95 -12.22 7.20
C PHE A 423 9.90 -13.57 6.48
N ASN A 424 8.73 -14.21 6.53
CA ASN A 424 8.46 -15.48 5.86
C ASN A 424 7.17 -15.45 5.02
N VAL A 425 6.59 -14.27 4.81
CA VAL A 425 5.53 -14.04 3.83
C VAL A 425 5.67 -12.65 3.22
N VAL A 426 5.18 -12.49 2.00
CA VAL A 426 4.78 -11.20 1.42
C VAL A 426 3.33 -11.29 0.96
N ARG A 427 2.54 -10.24 1.20
CA ARG A 427 1.27 -10.03 0.51
C ARG A 427 1.53 -9.22 -0.75
N LEU A 428 1.01 -9.69 -1.87
CA LEU A 428 1.33 -9.20 -3.21
C LEU A 428 0.06 -8.63 -3.85
N PRO A 429 -0.19 -7.31 -3.73
CA PRO A 429 -1.22 -6.63 -4.50
C PRO A 429 -1.03 -6.82 -6.00
N PHE A 430 -2.08 -7.23 -6.69
CA PHE A 430 -2.16 -7.21 -8.15
C PHE A 430 -3.57 -6.75 -8.57
N GLY A 431 -3.68 -6.21 -9.78
CA GLY A 431 -4.94 -5.77 -10.37
C GLY A 431 -5.20 -6.38 -11.74
N TYR A 432 -6.41 -6.18 -12.28
CA TYR A 432 -6.79 -6.70 -13.59
C TYR A 432 -5.86 -6.18 -14.70
N ARG A 433 -5.38 -4.94 -14.58
CA ARG A 433 -4.41 -4.31 -15.50
C ARG A 433 -3.04 -4.99 -15.57
N ASN A 434 -2.70 -5.89 -14.64
CA ASN A 434 -1.48 -6.70 -14.76
C ASN A 434 -1.65 -7.90 -15.70
N LEU A 435 -2.89 -8.30 -16.03
CA LEU A 435 -3.21 -9.48 -16.86
C LEU A 435 -4.10 -9.14 -18.08
N GLN A 436 -4.75 -7.98 -18.09
CA GLN A 436 -5.68 -7.53 -19.13
C GLN A 436 -5.44 -6.05 -19.50
N TRP A 437 -5.70 -5.73 -20.76
CA TRP A 437 -5.81 -4.37 -21.25
C TRP A 437 -7.15 -3.73 -20.81
N ALA A 438 -7.25 -2.40 -20.97
CA ALA A 438 -8.48 -1.61 -20.70
C ALA A 438 -9.77 -2.15 -21.35
N ASN A 439 -9.65 -2.93 -22.42
CA ASN A 439 -10.76 -3.49 -23.19
C ASN A 439 -11.11 -4.95 -22.80
N GLY A 440 -10.57 -5.45 -21.69
CA GLY A 440 -10.77 -6.82 -21.19
C GLY A 440 -10.04 -7.92 -21.96
N SER A 441 -9.27 -7.59 -23.02
CA SER A 441 -8.43 -8.58 -23.70
C SER A 441 -7.16 -8.87 -22.89
N TRP A 442 -6.74 -10.13 -22.86
CA TRP A 442 -5.58 -10.57 -22.07
C TRP A 442 -4.27 -10.00 -22.63
N ILE A 443 -3.38 -9.59 -21.72
CA ILE A 443 -1.97 -9.35 -22.03
C ILE A 443 -1.34 -10.73 -22.26
N THR A 444 -0.63 -10.91 -23.37
CA THR A 444 -0.06 -12.22 -23.73
C THR A 444 1.44 -12.21 -23.89
N ASP A 445 2.07 -13.30 -23.45
CA ASP A 445 3.48 -13.59 -23.68
C ASP A 445 3.79 -13.83 -25.18
N SER A 446 5.07 -14.02 -25.50
CA SER A 446 5.51 -14.35 -26.87
C SER A 446 4.96 -15.68 -27.43
N SER A 447 4.35 -16.51 -26.60
CA SER A 447 3.71 -17.79 -26.97
C SER A 447 2.19 -17.66 -27.15
N GLY A 448 1.59 -16.49 -26.84
CA GLY A 448 0.15 -16.26 -26.87
C GLY A 448 -0.61 -16.72 -25.62
N ASN A 449 0.08 -17.10 -24.55
CA ASN A 449 -0.54 -17.38 -23.24
C ASN A 449 -0.70 -16.08 -22.44
N VAL A 450 -1.56 -16.07 -21.41
CA VAL A 450 -1.65 -14.92 -20.49
C VAL A 450 -0.28 -14.67 -19.84
N ASP A 451 0.18 -13.42 -19.85
CA ASP A 451 1.50 -13.08 -19.30
C ASP A 451 1.45 -13.01 -17.77
N PHE A 452 2.12 -13.97 -17.12
CA PHE A 452 2.30 -14.02 -15.66
C PHE A 452 3.72 -13.63 -15.21
N THR A 453 4.60 -13.18 -16.11
CA THR A 453 6.05 -13.01 -15.88
C THR A 453 6.37 -12.24 -14.59
N ARG A 454 5.59 -11.20 -14.27
CA ARG A 454 5.77 -10.39 -13.05
C ARG A 454 5.41 -11.16 -11.77
N LEU A 455 4.31 -11.90 -11.76
CA LEU A 455 3.91 -12.72 -10.62
C LEU A 455 4.85 -13.93 -10.47
N ASP A 456 5.24 -14.57 -11.57
CA ASP A 456 6.22 -15.66 -11.58
C ASP A 456 7.57 -15.25 -11.02
N TRP A 457 8.06 -14.05 -11.39
CA TRP A 457 9.30 -13.52 -10.83
C TRP A 457 9.17 -13.30 -9.32
N ALA A 458 8.07 -12.74 -8.82
CA ALA A 458 7.84 -12.55 -7.39
C ALA A 458 7.84 -13.88 -6.63
N VAL A 459 7.12 -14.89 -7.16
CA VAL A 459 7.07 -16.24 -6.58
C VAL A 459 8.46 -16.89 -6.60
N ALA A 460 9.24 -16.75 -7.67
CA ALA A 460 10.60 -17.27 -7.74
C ALA A 460 11.56 -16.60 -6.72
N GLN A 461 11.46 -15.27 -6.55
CA GLN A 461 12.27 -14.52 -5.57
C GLN A 461 11.90 -14.86 -4.12
N ALA A 462 10.62 -15.13 -3.85
CA ALA A 462 10.14 -15.58 -2.55
C ALA A 462 10.59 -17.02 -2.24
N LYS A 463 10.39 -17.93 -3.22
CA LYS A 463 10.73 -19.36 -3.13
C LYS A 463 12.20 -19.61 -2.84
N SER A 464 13.10 -18.87 -3.50
CA SER A 464 14.56 -18.99 -3.28
C SER A 464 15.00 -18.61 -1.87
N ARG A 465 14.17 -17.86 -1.12
CA ARG A 465 14.43 -17.37 0.24
C ARG A 465 13.55 -18.01 1.32
N GLY A 466 12.70 -18.97 0.94
CA GLY A 466 11.77 -19.63 1.88
C GLY A 466 10.64 -18.71 2.38
N ILE A 467 10.30 -17.69 1.60
CA ILE A 467 9.22 -16.74 1.84
C ILE A 467 7.97 -17.24 1.10
N TYR A 468 6.82 -17.22 1.75
CA TYR A 468 5.53 -17.49 1.10
C TYR A 468 4.98 -16.24 0.40
N VAL A 469 4.14 -16.42 -0.61
CA VAL A 469 3.41 -15.33 -1.26
C VAL A 469 1.90 -15.49 -0.99
N VAL A 470 1.23 -14.38 -0.72
CA VAL A 470 -0.23 -14.26 -0.70
C VAL A 470 -0.64 -13.22 -1.75
N PRO A 471 -0.98 -13.61 -2.98
CA PRO A 471 -1.51 -12.68 -3.97
C PRO A 471 -2.88 -12.18 -3.50
N VAL A 472 -3.07 -10.86 -3.49
CA VAL A 472 -4.37 -10.24 -3.24
C VAL A 472 -4.87 -9.54 -4.49
N PHE A 473 -6.11 -9.82 -4.88
CA PHE A 473 -6.75 -9.10 -5.97
C PHE A 473 -7.20 -7.75 -5.45
N HIS A 474 -6.42 -6.72 -5.77
CA HIS A 474 -6.48 -5.42 -5.11
C HIS A 474 -7.23 -4.38 -5.95
N ILE A 475 -7.13 -4.47 -7.28
CA ILE A 475 -7.82 -3.57 -8.23
C ILE A 475 -8.58 -4.36 -9.31
N TRP A 476 -9.90 -4.22 -9.40
CA TRP A 476 -10.73 -4.86 -10.42
C TRP A 476 -11.26 -3.87 -11.48
N GLU A 477 -11.80 -4.39 -12.57
CA GLU A 477 -12.36 -3.60 -13.67
C GLU A 477 -13.57 -2.77 -13.21
N GLY A 478 -13.50 -1.44 -13.34
CA GLY A 478 -14.58 -0.53 -12.97
C GLY A 478 -14.60 -0.06 -11.51
N GLN A 479 -13.59 -0.40 -10.69
CA GLN A 479 -13.48 0.09 -9.30
C GLN A 479 -13.50 1.62 -9.17
N GLU A 480 -13.02 2.34 -10.19
CA GLU A 480 -13.10 3.80 -10.33
C GLU A 480 -14.54 4.37 -10.20
N ALA A 481 -15.56 3.53 -10.42
CA ALA A 481 -16.98 3.89 -10.30
C ALA A 481 -17.62 3.47 -8.95
N GLU A 482 -16.79 3.30 -7.91
CA GLU A 482 -17.14 2.83 -6.56
C GLU A 482 -17.51 1.35 -6.42
N TYR A 483 -17.40 0.85 -5.18
CA TYR A 483 -17.75 -0.51 -4.78
C TYR A 483 -19.22 -0.91 -5.05
N ALA A 484 -20.11 0.06 -5.28
CA ALA A 484 -21.56 -0.14 -5.29
C ALA A 484 -22.01 -1.24 -6.27
N THR A 485 -21.59 -1.16 -7.54
CA THR A 485 -22.16 -2.05 -8.59
C THR A 485 -21.73 -3.51 -8.39
N ILE A 486 -20.44 -3.80 -8.20
CA ILE A 486 -19.95 -5.18 -8.02
C ILE A 486 -20.54 -5.87 -6.78
N SER A 487 -20.81 -5.07 -5.74
CA SER A 487 -21.39 -5.50 -4.47
C SER A 487 -22.90 -5.74 -4.52
N GLU A 488 -23.62 -5.28 -5.55
CA GLU A 488 -25.07 -5.40 -5.67
C GLU A 488 -25.55 -6.79 -6.13
N ASP A 489 -26.71 -7.22 -5.62
CA ASP A 489 -27.46 -8.37 -6.15
C ASP A 489 -28.26 -7.98 -7.41
N SER A 490 -27.52 -7.63 -8.48
CA SER A 490 -28.04 -7.19 -9.77
C SER A 490 -27.36 -7.93 -10.93
N SER A 491 -27.91 -7.82 -12.15
CA SER A 491 -27.30 -8.40 -13.36
C SER A 491 -25.91 -7.84 -13.64
N ASP A 492 -25.73 -6.56 -13.33
CA ASP A 492 -24.54 -5.79 -13.66
C ASP A 492 -23.46 -6.08 -12.61
N GLY A 493 -23.86 -6.15 -11.33
CA GLY A 493 -23.01 -6.66 -10.26
C GLY A 493 -22.57 -8.10 -10.47
N GLN A 494 -23.47 -9.01 -10.89
CA GLN A 494 -23.08 -10.38 -11.25
C GLN A 494 -22.10 -10.39 -12.42
N SER A 495 -22.30 -9.55 -13.44
CA SER A 495 -21.39 -9.49 -14.59
C SER A 495 -19.98 -9.00 -14.20
N GLN A 496 -19.88 -8.05 -13.26
CA GLN A 496 -18.60 -7.61 -12.70
C GLN A 496 -17.95 -8.69 -11.81
N ARG A 497 -18.74 -9.39 -10.98
CA ARG A 497 -18.24 -10.55 -10.20
C ARG A 497 -17.75 -11.69 -11.09
N ASP A 498 -18.43 -11.97 -12.20
CA ASP A 498 -18.02 -12.98 -13.18
C ASP A 498 -16.74 -12.56 -13.93
N ALA A 499 -16.52 -11.27 -14.16
CA ALA A 499 -15.27 -10.74 -14.73
C ALA A 499 -14.11 -10.89 -13.74
N ALA A 500 -14.32 -10.47 -12.49
CA ALA A 500 -13.38 -10.66 -11.38
C ALA A 500 -13.06 -12.14 -11.12
N GLY A 501 -14.06 -13.03 -11.24
CA GLY A 501 -13.90 -14.48 -11.13
C GLY A 501 -12.97 -15.06 -12.21
N LYS A 502 -13.05 -14.59 -13.45
CA LYS A 502 -12.17 -15.05 -14.56
C LYS A 502 -10.71 -14.69 -14.34
N ILE A 503 -10.41 -13.55 -13.70
CA ILE A 503 -9.05 -13.23 -13.25
C ILE A 503 -8.57 -14.31 -12.28
N TRP A 504 -9.38 -14.64 -11.27
CA TRP A 504 -9.05 -15.68 -10.29
C TRP A 504 -8.91 -17.08 -10.88
N GLU A 505 -9.78 -17.48 -11.81
CA GLU A 505 -9.65 -18.75 -12.54
C GLU A 505 -8.29 -18.85 -13.24
N LYS A 506 -7.82 -17.76 -13.88
CA LYS A 506 -6.50 -17.72 -14.53
C LYS A 506 -5.35 -17.79 -13.53
N VAL A 507 -5.37 -16.96 -12.48
CA VAL A 507 -4.33 -16.94 -11.43
C VAL A 507 -4.24 -18.29 -10.72
N ALA A 508 -5.38 -18.88 -10.34
CA ALA A 508 -5.45 -20.18 -9.68
C ALA A 508 -5.02 -21.33 -10.60
N THR A 509 -5.30 -21.25 -11.91
CA THR A 509 -4.84 -22.25 -12.88
C THR A 509 -3.33 -22.21 -13.02
N HIS A 510 -2.75 -21.00 -13.12
CA HIS A 510 -1.33 -20.80 -13.34
C HIS A 510 -0.48 -21.26 -12.15
N PHE A 511 -0.91 -20.93 -10.92
CA PHE A 511 -0.20 -21.31 -9.69
C PHE A 511 -0.65 -22.65 -9.08
N LEU A 512 -1.42 -23.46 -9.80
CA LEU A 512 -1.87 -24.77 -9.30
C LEU A 512 -0.66 -25.70 -9.08
N GLY A 513 -0.49 -26.17 -7.84
CA GLY A 513 0.64 -26.98 -7.39
C GLY A 513 1.83 -26.20 -6.82
N GLU A 514 1.87 -24.87 -6.94
CA GLU A 514 2.98 -24.06 -6.42
C GLU A 514 2.81 -23.77 -4.92
N SER A 515 3.49 -24.55 -4.07
CA SER A 515 3.40 -24.46 -2.60
C SER A 515 3.99 -23.18 -1.99
N THR A 516 4.76 -22.39 -2.75
CA THR A 516 5.20 -21.05 -2.31
C THR A 516 4.04 -20.09 -2.10
N ILE A 517 2.94 -20.28 -2.84
CA ILE A 517 1.70 -19.50 -2.67
C ILE A 517 0.94 -20.08 -1.46
N ALA A 518 0.98 -19.38 -0.33
CA ALA A 518 0.37 -19.82 0.93
C ALA A 518 -1.16 -19.79 0.91
N ALA A 519 -1.71 -18.72 0.33
CA ALA A 519 -3.14 -18.47 0.22
C ALA A 519 -3.43 -17.56 -0.98
N TYR A 520 -4.67 -17.57 -1.45
CA TYR A 520 -5.21 -16.54 -2.33
C TYR A 520 -6.08 -15.59 -1.52
N ASP A 521 -5.82 -14.29 -1.60
CA ASP A 521 -6.57 -13.27 -0.85
C ASP A 521 -7.60 -12.62 -1.76
N ALA A 522 -8.86 -13.00 -1.57
CA ALA A 522 -9.84 -13.04 -2.64
C ALA A 522 -10.15 -11.65 -3.23
N ILE A 523 -10.19 -10.62 -2.38
CA ILE A 523 -10.44 -9.23 -2.78
C ILE A 523 -10.05 -8.29 -1.64
N ASN A 524 -9.38 -7.18 -1.96
CA ASN A 524 -8.94 -6.17 -1.00
C ASN A 524 -10.05 -5.20 -0.58
N GLU A 525 -10.35 -5.09 0.71
CA GLU A 525 -11.31 -4.17 1.33
C GLU A 525 -12.72 -4.18 0.69
N PRO A 526 -13.45 -5.32 0.66
CA PRO A 526 -14.77 -5.46 0.04
C PRO A 526 -15.90 -4.70 0.76
N THR A 527 -15.82 -3.37 0.79
CA THR A 527 -16.78 -2.51 1.48
C THR A 527 -18.17 -2.57 0.83
N GLY A 528 -19.22 -2.62 1.66
CA GLY A 528 -20.60 -2.59 1.19
C GLY A 528 -21.11 -3.83 0.46
N SER A 529 -20.35 -4.94 0.41
CA SER A 529 -20.74 -6.20 -0.24
C SER A 529 -22.08 -6.73 0.27
N ALA A 530 -23.11 -6.76 -0.59
CA ALA A 530 -24.43 -7.22 -0.17
C ALA A 530 -24.42 -8.74 0.06
N ASN A 531 -24.68 -9.16 1.30
CA ASN A 531 -24.65 -10.56 1.73
C ASN A 531 -23.31 -11.29 1.46
N ASP A 532 -22.20 -10.56 1.40
CA ASP A 532 -20.87 -11.07 1.00
C ASP A 532 -20.85 -11.69 -0.43
N ASN A 533 -21.76 -11.28 -1.32
CA ASN A 533 -21.93 -11.87 -2.67
C ASN A 533 -20.63 -11.86 -3.50
N LEU A 534 -19.85 -10.78 -3.44
CA LEU A 534 -18.55 -10.67 -4.09
C LEU A 534 -17.61 -11.78 -3.61
N GLN A 535 -17.38 -11.86 -2.30
CA GLN A 535 -16.49 -12.86 -1.72
C GLN A 535 -17.02 -14.30 -1.96
N GLN A 536 -18.34 -14.52 -1.94
CA GLN A 536 -18.95 -15.82 -2.27
C GLN A 536 -18.68 -16.27 -3.70
N ASP A 537 -18.76 -15.37 -4.69
CA ASP A 537 -18.52 -15.73 -6.09
C ASP A 537 -17.03 -15.91 -6.39
N LEU A 538 -16.15 -15.10 -5.81
CA LEU A 538 -14.69 -15.30 -5.95
C LEU A 538 -14.23 -16.59 -5.26
N TYR A 539 -14.80 -16.95 -4.10
CA TYR A 539 -14.57 -18.26 -3.48
C TYR A 539 -14.94 -19.42 -4.44
N LYS A 540 -16.10 -19.33 -5.13
CA LYS A 540 -16.52 -20.34 -6.12
C LYS A 540 -15.57 -20.40 -7.31
N ALA A 541 -15.18 -19.24 -7.85
CA ALA A 541 -14.25 -19.13 -8.99
C ALA A 541 -12.90 -19.80 -8.67
N ILE A 542 -12.27 -19.44 -7.53
CA ILE A 542 -11.03 -20.06 -7.07
C ILE A 542 -11.21 -21.57 -6.86
N ARG A 543 -12.28 -21.99 -6.16
CA ARG A 543 -12.55 -23.42 -5.86
C ARG A 543 -12.92 -24.27 -7.08
N SER A 544 -13.30 -23.65 -8.20
CA SER A 544 -13.48 -24.36 -9.48
C SER A 544 -12.17 -24.89 -10.06
N VAL A 545 -11.03 -24.33 -9.62
CA VAL A 545 -9.68 -24.66 -10.08
C VAL A 545 -8.81 -25.25 -8.96
N ASP A 546 -8.66 -24.54 -7.84
CA ASP A 546 -7.83 -24.97 -6.70
C ASP A 546 -8.72 -25.32 -5.49
N ALA A 547 -9.00 -26.62 -5.38
CA ALA A 547 -9.83 -27.18 -4.31
C ALA A 547 -9.14 -27.15 -2.93
N GLU A 548 -7.81 -26.98 -2.86
CA GLU A 548 -7.03 -27.21 -1.65
C GLU A 548 -6.34 -25.95 -1.10
N ARG A 549 -6.19 -24.86 -1.86
CA ARG A 549 -5.56 -23.62 -1.35
C ARG A 549 -6.30 -23.04 -0.14
N ILE A 550 -5.58 -22.37 0.75
CA ILE A 550 -6.22 -21.43 1.68
C ILE A 550 -6.77 -20.25 0.89
N ILE A 551 -7.99 -19.81 1.19
CA ILE A 551 -8.54 -18.54 0.69
C ILE A 551 -8.67 -17.57 1.87
N VAL A 552 -8.07 -16.39 1.75
CA VAL A 552 -8.25 -15.30 2.71
C VAL A 552 -9.51 -14.52 2.30
N MET A 553 -10.35 -14.23 3.30
CA MET A 553 -11.63 -13.55 3.15
C MET A 553 -11.61 -12.29 4.03
N GLU A 554 -11.53 -11.12 3.40
CA GLU A 554 -11.47 -9.84 4.11
C GLU A 554 -12.86 -9.35 4.59
N SER A 555 -12.86 -8.68 5.74
CA SER A 555 -14.02 -7.96 6.33
C SER A 555 -15.28 -8.80 6.60
N ILE A 556 -15.16 -10.12 6.71
CA ILE A 556 -16.29 -11.03 6.96
C ILE A 556 -16.67 -11.06 8.45
N SER A 557 -17.95 -10.85 8.76
CA SER A 557 -18.52 -11.05 10.11
C SER A 557 -19.31 -12.37 10.27
N THR A 558 -19.58 -13.06 9.17
CA THR A 558 -20.46 -14.24 9.11
C THR A 558 -19.68 -15.55 9.31
N ASP A 559 -20.26 -16.53 10.03
CA ASP A 559 -19.67 -17.87 10.17
C ASP A 559 -19.54 -18.56 8.79
N PRO A 560 -18.35 -19.06 8.39
CA PRO A 560 -18.12 -19.60 7.04
C PRO A 560 -18.95 -20.83 6.72
N SER A 561 -19.46 -21.56 7.74
CA SER A 561 -20.38 -22.67 7.53
C SER A 561 -21.72 -22.24 6.93
N THR A 562 -22.10 -20.96 7.07
CA THR A 562 -23.27 -20.34 6.42
C THR A 562 -23.17 -20.42 4.91
N TYR A 563 -21.97 -20.23 4.35
CA TYR A 563 -21.68 -20.27 2.92
C TYR A 563 -21.13 -21.63 2.45
N GLY A 564 -20.89 -22.57 3.38
CA GLY A 564 -20.20 -23.82 3.08
C GLY A 564 -18.71 -23.63 2.75
N TRP A 565 -18.10 -22.53 3.18
CA TRP A 565 -16.69 -22.26 2.94
C TRP A 565 -15.80 -23.18 3.77
N THR A 566 -14.71 -23.64 3.15
CA THR A 566 -13.73 -24.54 3.77
C THR A 566 -12.31 -24.12 3.41
N ASN A 567 -11.37 -24.41 4.31
CA ASN A 567 -9.98 -23.97 4.23
C ASN A 567 -9.85 -22.46 3.98
N VAL A 568 -10.45 -21.65 4.86
CA VAL A 568 -10.44 -20.18 4.79
C VAL A 568 -9.80 -19.55 6.03
N ILE A 569 -9.20 -18.38 5.84
CA ILE A 569 -8.71 -17.49 6.89
C ILE A 569 -9.49 -16.19 6.79
N TYR A 570 -9.87 -15.58 7.92
CA TYR A 570 -10.50 -14.26 7.91
C TYR A 570 -9.46 -13.17 8.16
N SER A 571 -9.62 -12.05 7.46
CA SER A 571 -8.67 -10.94 7.52
C SER A 571 -9.29 -9.57 7.72
N MET A 572 -8.51 -8.71 8.38
CA MET A 572 -8.80 -7.33 8.71
C MET A 572 -7.61 -6.43 8.36
N HIS A 573 -7.90 -5.16 8.12
CA HIS A 573 -6.94 -4.08 8.09
C HIS A 573 -7.08 -3.26 9.38
N GLU A 574 -5.99 -3.00 10.09
CA GLU A 574 -6.00 -2.30 11.39
C GLU A 574 -5.22 -0.98 11.29
N TYR A 575 -5.97 0.08 11.00
CA TYR A 575 -5.48 1.46 10.88
C TYR A 575 -6.05 2.41 11.96
N LEU A 576 -6.87 1.92 12.91
CA LEU A 576 -7.34 2.73 14.05
C LEU A 576 -6.25 2.96 15.10
N MET A 577 -5.17 2.20 15.03
CA MET A 577 -4.00 2.28 15.91
C MET A 577 -2.87 3.18 15.39
N MET A 578 -3.11 4.00 14.36
CA MET A 578 -2.07 4.87 13.80
C MET A 578 -1.67 5.98 14.80
N GLY A 579 -0.39 6.02 15.20
CA GLY A 579 0.17 7.08 16.03
C GLY A 579 0.80 6.60 17.35
N SER A 580 1.28 7.56 18.14
CA SER A 580 2.14 7.33 19.31
C SER A 580 1.42 7.22 20.66
N ASP A 581 0.13 7.57 20.76
CA ASP A 581 -0.64 7.36 22.01
C ASP A 581 -1.02 5.88 22.18
N LEU A 582 -0.09 5.13 22.75
CA LEU A 582 -0.27 3.74 23.14
C LEU A 582 -1.53 3.51 23.99
N SER A 583 -1.94 4.45 24.84
CA SER A 583 -3.10 4.28 25.72
C SER A 583 -4.41 4.42 24.97
N TYR A 584 -4.49 5.35 24.02
CA TYR A 584 -5.62 5.47 23.09
C TYR A 584 -5.68 4.27 22.14
N ASN A 585 -4.56 3.89 21.53
CA ASN A 585 -4.49 2.79 20.58
C ASN A 585 -4.83 1.43 21.22
N GLN A 586 -4.44 1.21 22.49
CA GLN A 586 -4.89 0.06 23.27
C GLN A 586 -6.41 0.06 23.52
N GLN A 587 -7.04 1.22 23.64
CA GLN A 587 -8.50 1.32 23.77
C GLN A 587 -9.20 1.04 22.43
N GLN A 588 -8.64 1.49 21.29
CA GLN A 588 -9.17 1.16 19.97
C GLN A 588 -9.13 -0.35 19.70
N TRP A 589 -7.97 -1.00 19.92
CA TRP A 589 -7.83 -2.45 19.76
C TRP A 589 -8.82 -3.26 20.62
N GLN A 590 -9.13 -2.77 21.83
CA GLN A 590 -10.04 -3.43 22.78
C GLN A 590 -11.50 -2.96 22.68
N ALA A 591 -11.86 -2.10 21.72
CA ALA A 591 -13.22 -1.64 21.54
C ALA A 591 -14.16 -2.77 21.07
N ASP A 592 -15.46 -2.62 21.26
CA ASP A 592 -16.48 -3.58 20.80
C ASP A 592 -16.41 -3.84 19.27
N SER A 593 -15.85 -2.89 18.51
CA SER A 593 -15.58 -2.94 17.07
C SER A 593 -14.08 -2.80 16.73
N GLY A 594 -13.19 -3.15 17.66
CA GLY A 594 -11.74 -3.17 17.44
C GLY A 594 -11.23 -4.59 17.19
N ALA A 595 -9.99 -4.72 16.70
CA ALA A 595 -9.40 -6.00 16.31
C ALA A 595 -9.53 -7.13 17.36
N ALA A 596 -9.47 -6.85 18.67
CA ALA A 596 -9.66 -7.88 19.70
C ALA A 596 -11.04 -8.54 19.65
N SER A 597 -12.08 -7.79 19.28
CA SER A 597 -13.46 -8.26 19.14
C SER A 597 -13.56 -9.25 17.97
N ASP A 598 -13.07 -8.84 16.80
CA ASP A 598 -13.08 -9.66 15.58
C ASP A 598 -12.20 -10.90 15.72
N ILE A 599 -10.99 -10.78 16.29
CA ILE A 599 -10.12 -11.92 16.61
C ILE A 599 -10.85 -12.93 17.51
N SER A 600 -11.62 -12.45 18.50
CA SER A 600 -12.40 -13.31 19.40
C SER A 600 -13.57 -13.99 18.67
N GLN A 601 -14.31 -13.23 17.85
CA GLN A 601 -15.44 -13.72 17.06
C GLN A 601 -15.01 -14.80 16.05
N TRP A 602 -13.98 -14.54 15.25
CA TRP A 602 -13.50 -15.46 14.20
C TRP A 602 -12.87 -16.72 14.79
N ARG A 603 -12.22 -16.62 15.96
CA ARG A 603 -11.80 -17.79 16.73
C ARG A 603 -12.98 -18.58 17.29
N GLY A 604 -14.10 -17.92 17.60
CA GLY A 604 -15.37 -18.55 17.93
C GLY A 604 -15.92 -19.41 16.79
N TYR A 605 -15.73 -18.98 15.54
CA TYR A 605 -16.00 -19.77 14.32
C TYR A 605 -14.91 -20.81 14.00
N ASN A 606 -13.90 -20.96 14.86
CA ASN A 606 -12.76 -21.87 14.70
C ASN A 606 -11.89 -21.56 13.45
N ILE A 607 -11.76 -20.27 13.10
CA ILE A 607 -11.00 -19.79 11.93
C ILE A 607 -9.69 -19.12 12.37
N PRO A 608 -8.57 -19.27 11.62
CA PRO A 608 -7.35 -18.50 11.85
C PRO A 608 -7.54 -17.04 11.42
N VAL A 609 -6.76 -16.13 11.98
CA VAL A 609 -6.89 -14.69 11.73
C VAL A 609 -5.60 -14.12 11.16
N TYR A 610 -5.74 -13.27 10.15
CA TYR A 610 -4.66 -12.55 9.48
C TYR A 610 -4.92 -11.04 9.57
N ILE A 611 -3.97 -10.26 10.10
CA ILE A 611 -4.00 -8.80 9.96
C ILE A 611 -3.17 -8.45 8.73
N ALA A 612 -3.83 -8.39 7.57
CA ALA A 612 -3.19 -8.31 6.26
C ALA A 612 -2.56 -6.95 5.96
N GLU A 613 -3.09 -5.90 6.59
CA GLU A 613 -2.55 -4.56 6.56
C GLU A 613 -2.70 -3.88 7.92
N PHE A 614 -1.72 -3.04 8.25
CA PHE A 614 -1.73 -2.15 9.40
C PHE A 614 -0.57 -1.15 9.30
N MET A 615 -0.72 0.00 9.95
CA MET A 615 0.38 0.93 10.22
C MET A 615 0.32 1.39 11.68
N ALA A 616 1.44 1.24 12.37
CA ALA A 616 1.70 1.79 13.70
C ALA A 616 3.21 2.04 13.82
N ASP A 617 3.62 2.86 14.79
CA ASP A 617 5.03 3.14 15.07
C ASP A 617 5.34 3.19 16.57
N GLY A 618 6.64 3.28 16.90
CA GLY A 618 7.12 3.39 18.28
C GLY A 618 6.57 2.30 19.20
N THR A 619 6.17 2.69 20.42
CA THR A 619 5.66 1.74 21.42
C THR A 619 4.31 1.12 21.05
N THR A 620 3.52 1.79 20.20
CA THR A 620 2.28 1.21 19.64
C THR A 620 2.60 0.00 18.78
N LEU A 621 3.56 0.11 17.86
CA LEU A 621 3.96 -0.98 16.97
C LEU A 621 4.51 -2.18 17.75
N ASP A 622 5.41 -1.94 18.72
CA ASP A 622 5.94 -3.01 19.59
C ASP A 622 4.81 -3.75 20.32
N TRP A 623 3.84 -3.00 20.85
CA TRP A 623 2.71 -3.59 21.57
C TRP A 623 1.81 -4.38 20.62
N MET A 624 1.46 -3.83 19.47
CA MET A 624 0.59 -4.46 18.46
C MET A 624 1.21 -5.75 17.92
N LEU A 625 2.48 -5.70 17.48
CA LEU A 625 3.26 -6.87 17.07
C LEU A 625 3.30 -7.92 18.20
N SER A 626 3.42 -7.50 19.47
CA SER A 626 3.36 -8.45 20.60
C SER A 626 1.98 -9.12 20.74
N GLN A 627 0.87 -8.40 20.56
CA GLN A 627 -0.47 -8.99 20.64
C GLN A 627 -0.68 -10.03 19.54
N MET A 628 -0.39 -9.65 18.29
CA MET A 628 -0.50 -10.55 17.14
C MET A 628 0.38 -11.79 17.28
N ASN A 629 1.62 -11.62 17.75
CA ASN A 629 2.55 -12.72 17.99
C ASN A 629 2.10 -13.64 19.13
N ASN A 630 1.60 -13.10 20.24
CA ASN A 630 1.12 -13.88 21.39
C ASN A 630 -0.16 -14.68 21.04
N ALA A 631 -1.01 -14.14 20.17
CA ALA A 631 -2.16 -14.85 19.64
C ALA A 631 -1.80 -15.84 18.49
N ASN A 632 -0.56 -15.84 18.00
CA ASN A 632 -0.10 -16.59 16.81
C ASN A 632 -0.86 -16.23 15.52
N LEU A 633 -1.24 -14.96 15.36
CA LEU A 633 -1.87 -14.48 14.12
C LEU A 633 -0.87 -14.46 12.98
N TRP A 634 -1.38 -14.55 11.75
CA TRP A 634 -0.63 -14.07 10.60
C TRP A 634 -0.68 -12.55 10.58
N TRP A 635 0.36 -11.90 10.05
CA TRP A 635 0.35 -10.44 9.86
C TRP A 635 1.30 -9.97 8.75
N SER A 636 0.91 -8.90 8.06
CA SER A 636 1.73 -8.20 7.07
C SER A 636 1.60 -6.68 7.25
N GLY A 637 2.71 -6.00 7.53
CA GLY A 637 2.71 -4.53 7.66
C GLY A 637 2.54 -3.85 6.31
N TRP A 638 1.76 -2.77 6.24
CA TRP A 638 1.70 -1.90 5.06
C TRP A 638 2.72 -0.77 5.22
N THR A 639 3.75 -0.64 4.37
CA THR A 639 4.16 -1.48 3.22
C THR A 639 5.68 -1.57 3.12
N TYR A 640 6.23 -2.40 2.23
CA TYR A 640 7.68 -2.60 2.10
C TYR A 640 8.42 -1.32 1.67
N LYS A 641 7.93 -0.64 0.63
CA LYS A 641 8.60 0.48 -0.04
C LYS A 641 7.62 1.62 -0.29
N THR A 642 8.06 2.85 -0.06
CA THR A 642 7.32 4.09 -0.34
C THR A 642 8.24 5.21 -0.81
N VAL A 643 7.70 6.28 -1.40
CA VAL A 643 8.43 7.54 -1.67
C VAL A 643 8.07 8.56 -0.60
N ASN A 644 9.05 9.05 0.17
CA ASN A 644 8.88 10.15 1.13
C ASN A 644 7.73 10.02 2.17
N MET A 645 7.18 8.82 2.42
CA MET A 645 6.08 8.61 3.38
C MET A 645 6.56 8.25 4.79
N GLY A 646 7.87 8.31 5.06
CA GLY A 646 8.44 8.05 6.39
C GLY A 646 8.01 6.68 6.92
N ARG A 647 7.41 6.65 8.13
CA ARG A 647 6.98 5.42 8.83
C ARG A 647 5.96 4.52 8.09
N TRP A 648 5.35 4.96 6.99
CA TRP A 648 4.49 4.12 6.15
C TRP A 648 5.24 3.05 5.36
N GLY A 649 6.50 3.31 4.99
CA GLY A 649 7.38 2.33 4.35
C GLY A 649 8.33 1.70 5.35
N LEU A 650 8.62 0.41 5.23
CA LEU A 650 9.79 -0.18 5.91
C LEU A 650 11.10 0.39 5.35
N TYR A 651 11.10 0.68 4.05
CA TYR A 651 12.11 1.43 3.35
C TYR A 651 11.45 2.58 2.59
N ASN A 652 12.10 3.76 2.58
CA ASN A 652 11.73 4.83 1.65
C ASN A 652 12.77 4.94 0.54
N THR A 653 12.34 5.11 -0.70
CA THR A 653 13.22 5.66 -1.74
C THR A 653 13.44 7.14 -1.48
N GLY A 654 14.53 7.70 -2.01
CA GLY A 654 14.68 9.15 -2.12
C GLY A 654 13.54 9.82 -2.91
N SER A 655 13.47 11.15 -2.84
CA SER A 655 12.43 11.97 -3.44
C SER A 655 12.41 11.88 -4.96
N ILE A 656 11.56 11.00 -5.49
CA ILE A 656 11.05 11.11 -6.87
C ILE A 656 9.76 11.92 -6.84
N SER A 657 9.53 12.70 -7.90
CA SER A 657 8.27 13.37 -8.16
C SER A 657 7.98 13.24 -9.64
N VAL A 658 6.77 12.80 -9.97
CA VAL A 658 6.29 12.61 -11.35
C VAL A 658 4.85 13.08 -11.44
N ASP A 659 4.59 14.06 -12.30
CA ASP A 659 3.23 14.48 -12.63
C ASP A 659 2.74 13.71 -13.86
N VAL A 660 1.98 12.64 -13.67
CA VAL A 660 1.48 11.82 -14.78
C VAL A 660 0.51 12.57 -15.70
N SER A 661 -0.02 13.71 -15.27
CA SER A 661 -0.92 14.57 -16.05
C SER A 661 -0.18 15.59 -16.93
N SER A 662 1.01 16.04 -16.54
CA SER A 662 1.76 17.09 -17.26
C SER A 662 3.16 16.68 -17.76
N ASP A 663 3.90 15.79 -17.08
CA ASP A 663 5.28 15.44 -17.45
C ASP A 663 5.37 14.82 -18.85
N SER A 664 6.49 15.04 -19.54
CA SER A 664 6.75 14.38 -20.83
C SER A 664 7.05 12.89 -20.64
N TYR A 665 6.67 12.04 -21.62
CA TYR A 665 7.01 10.60 -21.63
C TYR A 665 8.49 10.34 -21.26
N SER A 666 9.41 11.12 -21.83
CA SER A 666 10.84 11.02 -21.57
C SER A 666 11.26 11.40 -20.14
N SER A 667 10.53 12.33 -19.50
CA SER A 667 10.73 12.70 -18.09
C SER A 667 10.34 11.52 -17.20
N ILE A 668 9.10 11.03 -17.35
CA ILE A 668 8.56 9.89 -16.59
C ILE A 668 9.44 8.65 -16.77
N GLN A 669 9.76 8.28 -18.01
CA GLN A 669 10.66 7.18 -18.35
C GLN A 669 12.02 7.35 -17.65
N SER A 670 12.61 8.54 -17.67
CA SER A 670 13.91 8.80 -17.05
C SER A 670 13.85 8.67 -15.53
N THR A 671 12.84 9.24 -14.88
CA THR A 671 12.67 9.16 -13.41
C THR A 671 12.40 7.72 -12.96
N TRP A 672 11.49 7.01 -13.61
CA TRP A 672 11.18 5.61 -13.28
C TRP A 672 12.29 4.62 -13.66
N SER A 673 13.21 4.98 -14.57
CA SER A 673 14.43 4.19 -14.84
C SER A 673 15.54 4.43 -13.82
N ASN A 674 15.43 5.46 -12.96
CA ASN A 674 16.46 5.88 -12.00
C ASN A 674 15.87 6.05 -10.60
N LEU A 675 15.06 5.09 -10.16
CA LEU A 675 14.47 5.11 -8.82
C LEU A 675 15.56 5.14 -7.74
N GLY A 676 15.33 5.98 -6.72
CA GLY A 676 16.31 6.29 -5.70
C GLY A 676 16.68 5.11 -4.80
N ALA A 677 17.88 5.17 -4.22
CA ALA A 677 18.33 4.21 -3.21
C ALA A 677 17.36 4.15 -2.01
N LEU A 678 17.31 2.98 -1.36
CA LEU A 678 16.45 2.73 -0.20
C LEU A 678 17.12 3.15 1.11
N THR A 679 16.34 3.84 1.94
CA THR A 679 16.67 4.19 3.32
C THR A 679 15.73 3.43 4.28
N GLU A 680 16.30 2.54 5.10
CA GLU A 680 15.57 1.79 6.13
C GLU A 680 14.98 2.73 7.18
N GLN A 681 13.71 2.53 7.55
CA GLN A 681 13.06 3.30 8.61
C GLN A 681 13.28 2.65 9.99
N PRO A 682 13.29 3.43 11.10
CA PRO A 682 13.44 2.88 12.45
C PRO A 682 12.45 1.75 12.79
N VAL A 683 11.23 1.83 12.26
CA VAL A 683 10.17 0.81 12.45
C VAL A 683 10.55 -0.57 11.89
N ALA A 684 11.36 -0.65 10.84
CA ALA A 684 11.80 -1.93 10.26
C ALA A 684 12.57 -2.79 11.28
N SER A 685 13.30 -2.16 12.20
CA SER A 685 14.00 -2.85 13.30
C SER A 685 13.04 -3.50 14.31
N GLN A 686 11.85 -2.92 14.51
CA GLN A 686 10.79 -3.44 15.38
C GLN A 686 10.12 -4.66 14.74
N TYR A 687 9.77 -4.53 13.45
CA TYR A 687 9.31 -5.65 12.61
C TYR A 687 10.31 -6.80 12.61
N LYS A 688 11.61 -6.51 12.41
CA LYS A 688 12.69 -7.51 12.46
C LYS A 688 12.76 -8.23 13.80
N SER A 689 12.63 -7.49 14.89
CA SER A 689 12.61 -8.03 16.25
C SER A 689 11.41 -8.97 16.47
N ALA A 690 10.23 -8.58 15.99
CA ALA A 690 8.98 -9.33 16.09
C ALA A 690 8.94 -10.60 15.21
N ALA A 691 9.45 -10.51 13.98
CA ALA A 691 9.55 -11.65 13.06
C ALA A 691 10.50 -12.73 13.61
N ASN A 692 11.66 -12.32 14.13
CA ASN A 692 12.72 -13.21 14.61
C ASN A 692 12.50 -13.82 16.01
N LEU A 693 11.33 -13.67 16.64
CA LEU A 693 11.03 -14.19 17.99
C LEU A 693 11.16 -15.72 18.14
N ARG A 694 11.35 -16.48 17.06
CA ARG A 694 11.70 -17.92 17.08
C ARG A 694 12.99 -18.26 17.85
N LYS A 695 13.84 -17.29 18.23
CA LYS A 695 15.06 -17.54 19.03
C LYS A 695 14.90 -17.56 20.55
N ARG A 696 13.78 -17.09 21.13
CA ARG A 696 13.51 -17.32 22.57
C ARG A 696 12.76 -18.63 22.75
N SER A 697 13.54 -19.70 22.94
CA SER A 697 13.03 -20.95 23.50
C SER A 697 12.19 -20.66 24.74
N VAL A 698 10.91 -21.02 24.71
CA VAL A 698 10.09 -21.07 25.93
C VAL A 698 10.82 -22.01 26.89
N SER A 699 11.34 -21.47 27.99
CA SER A 699 11.81 -22.29 29.09
C SER A 699 10.58 -22.95 29.70
N VAL A 700 10.24 -24.14 29.21
CA VAL A 700 9.16 -24.96 29.76
C VAL A 700 9.53 -25.22 31.21
N GLY A 701 8.87 -24.50 32.12
CA GLY A 701 9.06 -24.67 33.55
C GLY A 701 8.75 -26.12 33.90
N SER A 702 9.80 -26.88 34.23
CA SER A 702 9.70 -28.31 34.48
C SER A 702 8.56 -28.59 35.45
N PRO A 703 7.60 -29.49 35.13
CA PRO A 703 6.44 -29.73 35.99
C PRO A 703 6.93 -30.15 37.37
N ARG A 704 6.59 -29.36 38.40
CA ARG A 704 6.86 -29.74 39.80
C ARG A 704 6.17 -31.07 40.06
N ALA A 705 6.97 -32.13 40.19
CA ALA A 705 6.49 -33.49 40.41
C ALA A 705 5.47 -33.52 41.57
N GLY A 706 4.28 -34.05 41.28
CA GLY A 706 3.21 -34.15 42.27
C GLY A 706 3.66 -34.98 43.46
N ALA A 707 3.73 -34.35 44.64
CA ALA A 707 4.08 -35.04 45.88
C ALA A 707 2.95 -36.00 46.28
N THR A 708 3.07 -37.28 45.89
CA THR A 708 2.19 -38.37 46.32
C THR A 708 2.24 -38.53 47.84
N LYS A 709 1.31 -37.89 48.56
CA LYS A 709 1.08 -38.18 49.98
C LYS A 709 0.32 -39.50 50.10
N ARG A 710 1.04 -40.54 50.52
CA ARG A 710 0.48 -41.83 50.92
C ARG A 710 -0.61 -41.64 51.98
N PHE A 711 -1.76 -42.28 51.78
CA PHE A 711 -2.71 -42.54 52.86
C PHE A 711 -2.15 -43.63 53.77
N THR A 712 -1.98 -43.32 55.06
CA THR A 712 -1.84 -44.30 56.14
C THR A 712 -2.72 -43.86 57.29
N GLY A 713 -3.72 -44.69 57.64
CA GLY A 713 -4.66 -44.39 58.72
C GLY A 713 -4.04 -44.51 60.10
N GLY A 714 -4.55 -43.72 61.05
CA GLY A 714 -4.17 -43.77 62.47
C GLY A 714 -5.22 -43.10 63.35
N HIS A 715 -5.88 -43.88 64.22
CA HIS A 715 -6.92 -43.39 65.12
C HIS A 715 -6.37 -42.52 66.27
N LYS A 716 -7.20 -41.55 66.69
CA LYS A 716 -7.50 -41.06 68.08
C LYS A 716 -7.37 -39.53 68.21
N GLY A 717 -8.39 -38.88 68.78
CA GLY A 717 -8.33 -37.47 69.18
C GLY A 717 -9.73 -36.86 69.37
N ARG A 718 -10.11 -36.56 70.61
CA ARG A 718 -11.49 -36.20 71.01
C ARG A 718 -11.59 -34.69 71.35
N SER A 719 -12.71 -34.05 71.00
CA SER A 719 -13.45 -33.08 71.84
C SER A 719 -13.20 -31.54 71.76
N ARG A 720 -14.33 -30.80 71.85
CA ARG A 720 -14.59 -29.38 72.25
C ARG A 720 -14.25 -28.26 71.24
N ARG A 721 -15.21 -27.56 70.60
CA ARG A 721 -16.32 -26.68 71.10
C ARG A 721 -15.85 -25.37 71.77
N ALA A 722 -15.83 -24.28 71.00
CA ALA A 722 -16.20 -22.88 71.34
C ALA A 722 -15.99 -22.01 70.07
N LEU A 723 -16.56 -20.83 69.80
CA LEU A 723 -17.78 -20.07 70.13
C LEU A 723 -17.42 -18.56 69.98
N VAL A 724 -18.05 -17.90 68.99
CA VAL A 724 -18.35 -16.44 68.86
C VAL A 724 -17.23 -15.42 68.57
N HIS A 725 -17.68 -14.34 67.91
CA HIS A 725 -17.06 -13.06 67.53
C HIS A 725 -16.14 -13.11 66.28
N GLY A 726 -16.31 -12.28 65.26
CA GLY A 726 -17.25 -11.16 65.06
C GLY A 726 -16.50 -9.88 64.71
N GLY A 727 -16.76 -9.31 63.53
CA GLY A 727 -16.07 -8.10 63.06
C GLY A 727 -16.43 -7.82 61.60
N SER A 728 -16.76 -6.56 61.31
CA SER A 728 -17.27 -6.10 60.00
C SER A 728 -16.24 -5.17 59.34
N ARG A 729 -16.13 -5.28 58.01
CA ARG A 729 -15.72 -4.23 57.04
C ARG A 729 -14.46 -3.40 57.36
N PHE A 730 -13.52 -3.40 56.42
CA PHE A 730 -13.47 -2.34 55.41
C PHE A 730 -13.29 -2.96 54.02
#